data_AF-A0A957BZD8-F1
#
_entry.id   AF-A0A957BZD8-F1
#
_cell.length_a   1.000
_cell.length_b   1.000
_cell.length_c   1.000
_cell.angle_alpha   90.00
_cell.angle_beta   90.00
_cell.angle_gamma   90.00
#
_symmetry.space_group_name_H-M   'P 1'
#
loop_
_entity.id
_entity.type
_entity.pdbx_description
1 polymer ?
#
loop_
_entity_poly.entity_id
_entity_poly.type
_entity_poly.pdbx_seq_one_letter_code
_entity_poly.pdbx_strand_id
1 'polypeptide(L)'
;MTDYLDVTETNKLIRKQLERLWPSVKFSVRKTSHSAVDVYWQDGPAIHAVEHVLDAFKGQEPADNTDYCAPRIGTHPDTGKAVHFGTNYIQVHRTYSKPVYTALVTQVCERYGEPVPEIKTHENGDAYFNVGWHRVGKTDHDLHTLVWQASLDYDVLANPTPAKPAATPSGATATKVAGGWQVRGTRFEDRETFQQFKESLGFRWNKDNKKDRFWWCPVDELPAEVLALVNAPETPASPASPPAQPAENAQDYARIRANELRRKAESLTPRIEAKENPAIGQQRPTHRRAGIAAGMWQEGQRLRRTQAILNNLADAWLDDTIVQWHRQIRNIVDVDTFLDYPELPQATSDAYKRVSSMGLGTQYAYNTARQALLKLDTAPINTEAEALREAERDLIGRKIDGYFPTPAAVVNTLLDQAAIGHNHRVLEPSAGSGHIADLIRDQHPYTACLHCVEPVQRLRKVLELKGHKLVAYNIYSYQVARDEMYDRIVMNPPFEHNQDIEHVQYVFEQFLKPGGRLVAIVSEHTRIGSEKAVREFQQWLDTWNATDEPLPDGAFLNGDRPTGVRTRMIVVDKPEEGDYWTRLQTATTPLPLTPEESYRQALINGDLDALKTAAQAMRDSFTVQMDSAASDTESEV
;
A
#
# COMPACT_ATOMS: atom_id res chain seq x y z
N MET A 1 -6.87 -31.28 -39.57
CA MET A 1 -7.37 -32.59 -39.12
C MET A 1 -6.97 -32.68 -37.66
N THR A 2 -7.92 -32.79 -36.74
CA THR A 2 -7.60 -32.94 -35.32
C THR A 2 -7.24 -34.40 -35.09
N ASP A 3 -6.07 -34.66 -34.53
CA ASP A 3 -5.66 -36.03 -34.20
C ASP A 3 -6.54 -36.54 -33.04
N TYR A 4 -7.05 -37.76 -33.15
CA TYR A 4 -7.83 -38.40 -32.09
C TYR A 4 -6.93 -39.35 -31.32
N LEU A 5 -6.88 -39.22 -29.99
CA LEU A 5 -6.14 -40.14 -29.12
C LEU A 5 -7.10 -40.97 -28.30
N ASP A 6 -6.96 -42.28 -28.31
CA ASP A 6 -7.81 -43.15 -27.49
C ASP A 6 -7.47 -43.01 -25.99
N VAL A 7 -8.29 -43.63 -25.12
CA VAL A 7 -8.04 -43.62 -23.66
C VAL A 7 -6.68 -44.24 -23.28
N THR A 8 -6.19 -45.20 -24.07
CA THR A 8 -4.92 -45.89 -23.80
C THR A 8 -3.72 -44.97 -24.05
N GLU A 9 -3.76 -44.21 -25.14
CA GLU A 9 -2.78 -43.19 -25.50
C GLU A 9 -2.86 -42.00 -24.56
N THR A 10 -4.07 -41.55 -24.23
CA THR A 10 -4.32 -40.49 -23.24
C THR A 10 -3.73 -40.88 -21.87
N ASN A 11 -3.88 -42.13 -21.42
CA ASN A 11 -3.30 -42.61 -20.17
C ASN A 11 -1.77 -42.55 -20.13
N LYS A 12 -1.10 -42.78 -21.27
CA LYS A 12 0.38 -42.66 -21.34
C LYS A 12 0.79 -41.20 -21.13
N LEU A 13 0.08 -40.26 -21.74
CA LEU A 13 0.33 -38.84 -21.60
C LEU A 13 0.03 -38.35 -20.18
N ILE A 14 -1.08 -38.80 -19.59
CA ILE A 14 -1.44 -38.50 -18.19
C ILE A 14 -0.32 -38.97 -17.26
N ARG A 15 0.12 -40.24 -17.35
CA ARG A 15 1.18 -40.78 -16.49
C ARG A 15 2.47 -39.96 -16.61
N LYS A 16 2.90 -39.66 -17.84
CA LYS A 16 4.09 -38.87 -18.12
C LYS A 16 3.98 -37.45 -17.53
N GLN A 17 2.81 -36.82 -17.66
CA GLN A 17 2.57 -35.48 -17.13
C GLN A 17 2.58 -35.46 -15.59
N LEU A 18 1.93 -36.44 -14.95
CA LEU A 18 1.91 -36.57 -13.49
C LEU A 18 3.31 -36.86 -12.92
N GLU A 19 4.07 -37.77 -13.54
CA GLU A 19 5.45 -38.10 -13.17
C GLU A 19 6.38 -36.90 -13.33
N ARG A 20 6.18 -36.06 -14.36
CA ARG A 20 6.94 -34.82 -14.54
C ARG A 20 6.67 -33.80 -13.43
N LEU A 21 5.42 -33.66 -13.01
CA LEU A 21 5.01 -32.66 -12.03
C LEU A 21 5.31 -33.09 -10.59
N TRP A 22 5.19 -34.39 -10.32
CA TRP A 22 5.35 -34.97 -8.98
C TRP A 22 6.16 -36.29 -9.06
N PRO A 23 7.48 -36.21 -9.33
CA PRO A 23 8.32 -37.38 -9.57
C PRO A 23 8.50 -38.29 -8.34
N SER A 24 8.30 -37.74 -7.15
CA SER A 24 8.35 -38.49 -5.89
C SER A 24 7.03 -39.19 -5.52
N VAL A 25 5.96 -38.99 -6.29
CA VAL A 25 4.63 -39.51 -5.99
C VAL A 25 4.25 -40.59 -7.01
N LYS A 26 3.81 -41.74 -6.51
CA LYS A 26 3.41 -42.85 -7.36
C LYS A 26 1.92 -42.77 -7.72
N PHE A 27 1.65 -42.38 -8.97
CA PHE A 27 0.29 -42.41 -9.52
C PHE A 27 -0.04 -43.74 -10.18
N SER A 28 -1.25 -44.24 -9.92
CA SER A 28 -1.86 -45.38 -10.59
C SER A 28 -3.00 -44.88 -11.49
N VAL A 29 -2.73 -44.81 -12.80
CA VAL A 29 -3.70 -44.37 -13.82
C VAL A 29 -4.30 -45.58 -14.52
N ARG A 30 -5.62 -45.75 -14.42
CA ARG A 30 -6.35 -46.96 -14.86
C ARG A 30 -7.48 -46.58 -15.79
N LYS A 31 -7.60 -47.29 -16.92
CA LYS A 31 -8.78 -47.22 -17.78
C LYS A 31 -9.91 -47.99 -17.11
N THR A 32 -11.04 -47.34 -16.86
CA THR A 32 -12.23 -47.95 -16.23
C THR A 32 -13.35 -48.20 -17.22
N SER A 33 -13.44 -47.44 -18.31
CA SER A 33 -14.38 -47.70 -19.42
C SER A 33 -13.78 -47.31 -20.77
N HIS A 34 -14.58 -47.33 -21.84
CA HIS A 34 -14.14 -46.87 -23.16
C HIS A 34 -13.85 -45.36 -23.22
N SER A 35 -14.31 -44.58 -22.23
CA SER A 35 -14.12 -43.13 -22.15
C SER A 35 -13.85 -42.61 -20.73
N ALA A 36 -13.49 -43.49 -19.79
CA ALA A 36 -13.25 -43.13 -18.39
C ALA A 36 -11.89 -43.62 -17.87
N VAL A 37 -11.27 -42.79 -17.03
CA VAL A 37 -9.98 -43.02 -16.40
C VAL A 37 -10.07 -42.70 -14.92
N ASP A 38 -9.50 -43.56 -14.10
CA ASP A 38 -9.32 -43.31 -12.67
C ASP A 38 -7.85 -43.14 -12.35
N VAL A 39 -7.53 -42.13 -11.55
CA VAL A 39 -6.18 -41.81 -11.10
C VAL A 39 -6.11 -41.92 -9.58
N TYR A 40 -5.27 -42.83 -9.10
CA TYR A 40 -5.08 -43.11 -7.67
C TYR A 40 -3.68 -42.71 -7.22
N TRP A 41 -3.55 -42.11 -6.04
CA TRP A 41 -2.26 -41.91 -5.37
C TRP A 41 -2.43 -41.86 -3.85
N GLN A 42 -1.34 -42.08 -3.13
CA GLN A 42 -1.29 -41.97 -1.67
C GLN A 42 -0.42 -40.77 -1.30
N ASP A 43 -0.87 -39.97 -0.32
CA ASP A 43 -0.23 -38.73 0.11
C ASP A 43 0.00 -37.76 -1.07
N GLY A 44 1.09 -36.99 -1.11
CA GLY A 44 1.44 -36.16 -2.27
C GLY A 44 0.53 -34.95 -2.52
N PRO A 45 0.28 -34.53 -3.76
CA PRO A 45 -0.45 -33.31 -4.07
C PRO A 45 -1.94 -33.40 -3.71
N ALA A 46 -2.53 -32.22 -3.50
CA ALA A 46 -3.95 -32.06 -3.22
C ALA A 46 -4.85 -32.52 -4.40
N ILE A 47 -6.07 -32.95 -4.11
CA ILE A 47 -7.02 -33.49 -5.10
C ILE A 47 -7.25 -32.49 -6.25
N HIS A 48 -7.55 -31.23 -5.92
CA HIS A 48 -7.81 -30.20 -6.93
C HIS A 48 -6.59 -29.92 -7.83
N ALA A 49 -5.37 -30.03 -7.30
CA ALA A 49 -4.15 -29.81 -8.09
C ALA A 49 -4.01 -30.90 -9.17
N VAL A 50 -4.33 -32.15 -8.82
CA VAL A 50 -4.31 -33.26 -9.78
C VAL A 50 -5.48 -33.16 -10.76
N GLU A 51 -6.71 -32.89 -10.31
CA GLU A 51 -7.86 -32.70 -11.21
C GLU A 51 -7.62 -31.61 -12.24
N HIS A 52 -7.00 -30.50 -11.85
CA HIS A 52 -6.69 -29.40 -12.75
C HIS A 52 -5.74 -29.80 -13.89
N VAL A 53 -4.68 -30.55 -13.57
CA VAL A 53 -3.76 -31.09 -14.57
C VAL A 53 -4.48 -32.06 -15.51
N LEU A 54 -5.34 -32.89 -14.94
CA LEU A 54 -6.06 -33.92 -15.69
C LEU A 54 -7.18 -33.35 -16.56
N ASP A 55 -7.72 -32.18 -16.22
CA ASP A 55 -8.78 -31.53 -16.97
C ASP A 55 -8.38 -31.25 -18.43
N ALA A 56 -7.10 -30.96 -18.67
CA ALA A 56 -6.55 -30.77 -20.02
C ALA A 56 -6.65 -32.02 -20.93
N PHE A 57 -6.88 -33.20 -20.34
CA PHE A 57 -7.00 -34.48 -21.03
C PHE A 57 -8.46 -34.93 -21.19
N LYS A 58 -9.45 -34.13 -20.74
CA LYS A 58 -10.86 -34.44 -20.95
C LYS A 58 -11.25 -34.18 -22.40
N GLY A 59 -11.88 -35.18 -23.01
CA GLY A 59 -12.42 -35.17 -24.36
C GLY A 59 -13.78 -34.50 -24.49
N GLN A 60 -14.40 -34.14 -23.37
CA GLN A 60 -15.70 -33.50 -23.35
C GLN A 60 -15.74 -32.38 -22.30
N GLU A 61 -16.58 -31.38 -22.55
CA GLU A 61 -16.90 -30.31 -21.64
C GLU A 61 -18.42 -30.11 -21.55
N PRO A 62 -18.95 -29.62 -20.41
CA PRO A 62 -20.37 -29.32 -20.28
C PRO A 62 -20.79 -28.27 -21.30
N ALA A 63 -21.88 -28.49 -22.05
CA ALA A 63 -22.47 -27.47 -22.90
C ALA A 63 -23.46 -26.61 -22.09
N ASP A 64 -23.53 -25.30 -22.39
CA ASP A 64 -24.38 -24.37 -21.65
C ASP A 64 -25.85 -24.79 -21.61
N ASN A 65 -26.37 -24.90 -20.38
CA ASN A 65 -27.79 -25.07 -20.02
C ASN A 65 -28.51 -26.29 -20.63
N THR A 66 -27.79 -27.39 -20.86
CA THR A 66 -28.37 -28.69 -21.24
C THR A 66 -27.60 -29.86 -20.64
N ASP A 67 -28.20 -31.05 -20.57
CA ASP A 67 -27.52 -32.32 -20.21
C ASP A 67 -26.55 -32.83 -21.31
N TYR A 68 -26.26 -32.03 -22.34
CA TYR A 68 -25.37 -32.41 -23.43
C TYR A 68 -23.92 -32.02 -23.14
N CYS A 69 -22.98 -32.91 -23.47
CA CYS A 69 -21.54 -32.64 -23.41
C CYS A 69 -21.01 -32.35 -24.82
N ALA A 70 -20.26 -31.26 -24.99
CA ALA A 70 -19.60 -30.91 -26.24
C ALA A 70 -18.21 -31.58 -26.32
N PRO A 71 -17.74 -32.00 -27.52
CA PRO A 71 -16.38 -32.51 -27.69
C PRO A 71 -15.36 -31.40 -27.44
N ARG A 72 -14.38 -31.66 -26.59
CA ARG A 72 -13.32 -30.72 -26.21
C ARG A 72 -12.05 -31.03 -27.01
N ILE A 73 -11.50 -30.01 -27.65
CA ILE A 73 -10.22 -30.09 -28.36
C ILE A 73 -9.13 -29.60 -27.42
N GLY A 74 -8.30 -30.53 -26.95
CA GLY A 74 -7.14 -30.24 -26.12
C GLY A 74 -5.87 -30.04 -26.95
N THR A 75 -4.76 -29.86 -26.26
CA THR A 75 -3.43 -29.69 -26.87
C THR A 75 -2.53 -30.83 -26.42
N HIS A 76 -1.85 -31.49 -27.37
CA HIS A 76 -0.90 -32.55 -27.05
C HIS A 76 0.29 -31.96 -26.25
N PRO A 77 0.59 -32.47 -25.05
CA PRO A 77 1.57 -31.84 -24.14
C PRO A 77 3.01 -31.82 -24.69
N ASP A 78 3.40 -32.80 -25.50
CA ASP A 78 4.74 -32.86 -26.08
C ASP A 78 4.89 -32.16 -27.45
N THR A 79 3.83 -32.09 -28.26
CA THR A 79 3.92 -31.66 -29.68
C THR A 79 3.19 -30.35 -29.95
N GLY A 80 2.38 -29.86 -29.01
CA GLY A 80 1.59 -28.65 -29.16
C GLY A 80 0.46 -28.73 -30.19
N LYS A 81 0.21 -29.90 -30.78
CA LYS A 81 -0.84 -30.09 -31.78
C LYS A 81 -2.23 -30.19 -31.14
N ALA A 82 -3.25 -29.73 -31.87
CA ALA A 82 -4.65 -29.90 -31.48
C ALA A 82 -5.06 -31.38 -31.51
N VAL A 83 -5.61 -31.88 -30.41
CA VAL A 83 -5.98 -33.28 -30.20
C VAL A 83 -7.36 -33.38 -29.58
N HIS A 84 -8.16 -34.33 -30.05
CA HIS A 84 -9.37 -34.76 -29.36
C HIS A 84 -9.05 -36.01 -28.53
N PHE A 85 -9.10 -35.88 -27.20
CA PHE A 85 -8.87 -37.00 -26.30
C PHE A 85 -10.12 -37.88 -26.21
N GLY A 86 -9.98 -39.20 -26.23
CA GLY A 86 -11.08 -40.15 -26.09
C GLY A 86 -11.57 -40.33 -24.65
N THR A 87 -11.01 -39.59 -23.70
CA THR A 87 -11.29 -39.72 -22.26
C THR A 87 -12.26 -38.64 -21.82
N ASN A 88 -13.54 -38.96 -21.70
CA ASN A 88 -14.58 -37.99 -21.32
C ASN A 88 -14.60 -37.76 -19.80
N TYR A 89 -14.34 -38.80 -19.02
CA TYR A 89 -14.43 -38.77 -17.57
C TYR A 89 -13.08 -39.12 -16.95
N ILE A 90 -12.61 -38.27 -16.03
CA ILE A 90 -11.42 -38.56 -15.24
C ILE A 90 -11.79 -38.39 -13.78
N GLN A 91 -11.67 -39.47 -13.01
CA GLN A 91 -11.90 -39.50 -11.58
C GLN A 91 -10.58 -39.63 -10.85
N VAL A 92 -10.49 -38.99 -9.69
CA VAL A 92 -9.28 -38.97 -8.87
C VAL A 92 -9.58 -39.52 -7.48
N HIS A 93 -8.62 -40.26 -6.95
CA HIS A 93 -8.73 -40.91 -5.65
C HIS A 93 -7.42 -40.76 -4.90
N ARG A 94 -7.43 -39.86 -3.93
CA ARG A 94 -6.31 -39.69 -3.01
C ARG A 94 -6.58 -40.45 -1.73
N THR A 95 -5.61 -41.22 -1.29
CA THR A 95 -5.61 -41.84 0.04
C THR A 95 -4.48 -41.26 0.89
N TYR A 96 -4.54 -41.48 2.20
CA TYR A 96 -3.62 -40.86 3.15
C TYR A 96 -2.92 -41.91 4.00
N SER A 97 -1.62 -41.72 4.22
CA SER A 97 -0.90 -42.45 5.26
C SER A 97 -1.30 -41.94 6.65
N LYS A 98 -1.13 -42.81 7.66
CA LYS A 98 -1.47 -42.47 9.04
C LYS A 98 -0.80 -41.17 9.55
N PRO A 99 0.50 -40.92 9.33
CA PRO A 99 1.14 -39.69 9.79
C PRO A 99 0.54 -38.43 9.17
N VAL A 100 0.35 -38.42 7.84
CA VAL A 100 -0.22 -37.29 7.10
C VAL A 100 -1.65 -37.02 7.52
N TYR A 101 -2.47 -38.07 7.58
CA TYR A 101 -3.86 -37.93 7.98
C TYR A 101 -4.00 -37.47 9.43
N THR A 102 -3.11 -37.93 10.32
CA THR A 102 -3.08 -37.47 11.72
C THR A 102 -2.75 -35.98 11.81
N ALA A 103 -1.75 -35.51 11.04
CA ALA A 103 -1.38 -34.08 11.02
C ALA A 103 -2.54 -33.21 10.50
N LEU A 104 -3.19 -33.65 9.41
CA LEU A 104 -4.36 -32.97 8.85
C LEU A 104 -5.51 -32.88 9.85
N VAL A 105 -5.88 -34.01 10.47
CA VAL A 105 -6.96 -34.06 11.46
C VAL A 105 -6.63 -33.20 12.68
N THR A 106 -5.38 -33.26 13.17
CA THR A 106 -4.92 -32.43 14.30
C THR A 106 -5.08 -30.95 13.99
N GLN A 107 -4.65 -30.49 12.81
CA GLN A 107 -4.79 -29.09 12.40
C GLN A 107 -6.24 -28.62 12.33
N VAL A 108 -7.15 -29.47 11.83
CA VAL A 108 -8.59 -29.16 11.79
C VAL A 108 -9.16 -29.12 13.20
N CYS A 109 -8.85 -30.10 14.03
CA CYS A 109 -9.28 -30.15 15.43
C CYS A 109 -8.80 -28.92 16.23
N GLU A 110 -7.52 -28.54 16.12
CA GLU A 110 -6.96 -27.34 16.75
C GLU A 110 -7.68 -26.05 16.31
N ARG A 111 -7.96 -25.92 15.00
CA ARG A 111 -8.64 -24.76 14.44
C ARG A 111 -10.04 -24.57 15.01
N TYR A 112 -10.75 -25.66 15.27
CA TYR A 112 -12.15 -25.63 15.73
C TYR A 112 -12.33 -25.94 17.22
N GLY A 113 -11.24 -26.20 17.94
CA GLY A 113 -11.26 -26.52 19.38
C GLY A 113 -11.84 -27.91 19.69
N GLU A 114 -11.75 -28.85 18.76
CA GLU A 114 -12.24 -30.22 18.93
C GLU A 114 -11.12 -31.16 19.44
N PRO A 115 -11.44 -32.21 20.20
CA PRO A 115 -10.47 -33.23 20.57
C PRO A 115 -10.05 -34.04 19.33
N VAL A 116 -8.76 -34.37 19.23
CA VAL A 116 -8.22 -35.19 18.13
C VAL A 116 -8.70 -36.64 18.30
N PRO A 117 -9.43 -37.22 17.33
CA PRO A 117 -9.90 -38.60 17.41
C PRO A 117 -8.77 -39.62 17.18
N GLU A 118 -9.00 -40.86 17.60
CA GLU A 118 -8.07 -41.95 17.32
C GLU A 118 -8.02 -42.26 15.82
N ILE A 119 -6.84 -42.12 15.21
CA ILE A 119 -6.60 -42.45 13.80
C ILE A 119 -6.26 -43.94 13.66
N LYS A 120 -7.08 -44.64 12.88
CA LYS A 120 -6.96 -46.05 12.51
C LYS A 120 -6.47 -46.19 11.07
N THR A 121 -6.14 -47.42 10.67
CA THR A 121 -5.64 -47.73 9.33
C THR A 121 -6.38 -48.95 8.80
N HIS A 122 -6.91 -48.86 7.60
CA HIS A 122 -7.53 -49.97 6.88
C HIS A 122 -6.47 -51.01 6.46
N GLU A 123 -6.89 -52.22 6.09
CA GLU A 123 -5.97 -53.29 5.64
C GLU A 123 -5.15 -52.90 4.40
N ASN A 124 -5.65 -51.96 3.58
CA ASN A 124 -4.97 -51.42 2.41
C ASN A 124 -3.96 -50.31 2.72
N GLY A 125 -3.81 -49.90 3.99
CA GLY A 125 -2.88 -48.86 4.44
C GLY A 125 -3.47 -47.45 4.55
N ASP A 126 -4.75 -47.26 4.22
CA ASP A 126 -5.40 -45.95 4.25
C ASP A 126 -5.82 -45.56 5.66
N ALA A 127 -5.50 -44.34 6.06
CA ALA A 127 -5.85 -43.81 7.36
C ALA A 127 -7.29 -43.27 7.40
N TYR A 128 -7.97 -43.51 8.52
CA TYR A 128 -9.32 -43.02 8.78
C TYR A 128 -9.50 -42.81 10.29
N PHE A 129 -10.49 -42.03 10.68
CA PHE A 129 -11.02 -42.04 12.04
C PHE A 129 -12.49 -42.41 12.00
N ASN A 130 -13.05 -42.81 13.13
CA ASN A 130 -14.47 -43.10 13.25
C ASN A 130 -15.00 -42.39 14.49
N VAL A 131 -15.75 -41.32 14.25
CA VAL A 131 -16.47 -40.59 15.30
C VAL A 131 -17.95 -40.58 14.96
N GLY A 132 -18.80 -40.62 15.99
CA GLY A 132 -20.22 -40.39 15.79
C GLY A 132 -20.47 -39.01 15.20
N TRP A 133 -21.49 -38.89 14.37
CA TRP A 133 -21.88 -37.60 13.82
C TRP A 133 -22.18 -36.63 14.96
N HIS A 134 -21.53 -35.47 14.90
CA HIS A 134 -21.81 -34.33 15.77
C HIS A 134 -21.41 -33.05 15.04
N ARG A 135 -22.06 -31.96 15.41
CA ARG A 135 -21.79 -30.63 14.88
C ARG A 135 -20.52 -30.08 15.52
N VAL A 136 -19.57 -29.62 14.69
CA VAL A 136 -18.31 -29.03 15.16
C VAL A 136 -18.48 -27.52 15.39
N GLY A 137 -18.34 -27.08 16.65
CA GLY A 137 -18.52 -25.69 17.06
C GLY A 137 -19.82 -25.04 16.57
N LYS A 138 -19.72 -23.86 15.93
CA LYS A 138 -20.86 -23.16 15.29
C LYS A 138 -21.07 -23.52 13.81
N THR A 139 -20.27 -24.42 13.23
CA THR A 139 -20.36 -24.77 11.80
C THR A 139 -21.58 -25.65 11.51
N ASP A 140 -22.05 -25.73 10.26
CA ASP A 140 -23.10 -26.68 9.85
C ASP A 140 -22.51 -28.02 9.37
N HIS A 141 -21.26 -28.32 9.74
CA HIS A 141 -20.51 -29.47 9.27
C HIS A 141 -20.06 -30.37 10.43
N ASP A 142 -19.91 -31.65 10.14
CA ASP A 142 -19.26 -32.60 11.05
C ASP A 142 -17.74 -32.63 10.82
N LEU A 143 -17.02 -33.28 11.73
CA LEU A 143 -15.57 -33.37 11.66
C LEU A 143 -15.09 -34.08 10.38
N HIS A 144 -15.84 -35.09 9.90
CA HIS A 144 -15.52 -35.79 8.65
C HIS A 144 -15.56 -34.86 7.44
N THR A 145 -16.58 -34.01 7.34
CA THR A 145 -16.74 -33.04 6.25
C THR A 145 -15.66 -31.97 6.30
N LEU A 146 -15.36 -31.44 7.49
CA LEU A 146 -14.32 -30.41 7.66
C LEU A 146 -12.92 -30.94 7.34
N VAL A 147 -12.61 -32.17 7.76
CA VAL A 147 -11.35 -32.84 7.40
C VAL A 147 -11.29 -33.11 5.89
N TRP A 148 -12.38 -33.58 5.29
CA TRP A 148 -12.44 -33.77 3.83
C TRP A 148 -12.20 -32.47 3.07
N GLN A 149 -12.88 -31.38 3.44
CA GLN A 149 -12.68 -30.05 2.85
C GLN A 149 -11.24 -29.56 3.00
N ALA A 150 -10.65 -29.68 4.20
CA ALA A 150 -9.25 -29.33 4.41
C ALA A 150 -8.31 -30.20 3.57
N SER A 151 -8.65 -31.48 3.36
CA SER A 151 -7.85 -32.43 2.58
C SER A 151 -7.81 -32.11 1.08
N LEU A 152 -8.85 -31.45 0.57
CA LEU A 152 -8.95 -31.05 -0.84
C LEU A 152 -7.85 -30.06 -1.26
N ASP A 153 -7.33 -29.30 -0.30
CA ASP A 153 -6.32 -28.25 -0.50
C ASP A 153 -5.01 -28.52 0.26
N TYR A 154 -4.90 -29.66 0.95
CA TYR A 154 -3.72 -30.02 1.75
C TYR A 154 -2.63 -30.66 0.88
N ASP A 155 -1.55 -29.94 0.60
CA ASP A 155 -0.37 -30.46 -0.10
C ASP A 155 0.70 -30.92 0.90
N VAL A 156 1.06 -32.21 0.84
CA VAL A 156 2.09 -32.81 1.69
C VAL A 156 3.48 -32.26 1.35
N LEU A 157 3.70 -31.80 0.11
CA LEU A 157 4.97 -31.23 -0.33
C LEU A 157 5.15 -29.78 0.16
N ALA A 158 4.07 -29.09 0.53
CA ALA A 158 4.11 -27.73 1.08
C ALA A 158 4.19 -27.69 2.62
N ASN A 159 3.84 -28.79 3.30
CA ASN A 159 3.90 -28.94 4.76
C ASN A 159 4.65 -30.23 5.13
N PRO A 160 6.00 -30.25 5.08
CA PRO A 160 6.76 -31.43 5.44
C PRO A 160 6.53 -31.78 6.93
N THR A 161 5.96 -32.94 7.20
CA THR A 161 5.99 -33.54 8.55
C THR A 161 7.45 -33.90 8.89
N PRO A 162 7.91 -33.77 10.15
CA PRO A 162 9.26 -34.16 10.53
C PRO A 162 9.57 -35.59 10.08
N ALA A 163 10.76 -35.76 9.52
CA ALA A 163 11.24 -37.02 8.97
C ALA A 163 11.08 -38.16 9.97
N LYS A 164 10.50 -39.27 9.49
CA LYS A 164 10.41 -40.54 10.21
C LYS A 164 11.83 -40.94 10.69
N PRO A 165 12.03 -41.38 11.95
CA PRO A 165 13.32 -41.91 12.35
C PRO A 165 13.66 -43.15 11.51
N ALA A 166 14.88 -43.20 11.01
CA ALA A 166 15.38 -44.32 10.22
C ALA A 166 15.29 -45.62 11.03
N ALA A 167 14.46 -46.56 10.57
CA ALA A 167 14.42 -47.91 11.12
C ALA A 167 15.54 -48.75 10.49
N THR A 168 16.26 -49.52 11.32
CA THR A 168 17.40 -50.36 10.94
C THR A 168 16.92 -51.80 10.70
N PRO A 169 17.40 -52.52 9.67
CA PRO A 169 17.00 -53.92 9.43
C PRO A 169 17.64 -54.89 10.43
N SER A 170 16.91 -55.92 10.87
CA SER A 170 17.37 -56.99 11.78
C SER A 170 16.94 -58.39 11.29
N GLY A 171 17.78 -59.43 11.51
CA GLY A 171 17.32 -60.83 11.61
C GLY A 171 17.51 -61.79 10.42
N ALA A 172 18.48 -61.62 9.53
CA ALA A 172 18.88 -62.68 8.57
C ALA A 172 19.93 -63.63 9.18
N THR A 173 20.02 -64.87 8.71
CA THR A 173 21.06 -65.87 9.04
C THR A 173 21.46 -66.65 7.78
N ALA A 174 22.75 -66.89 7.54
CA ALA A 174 23.26 -67.63 6.38
C ALA A 174 23.95 -68.94 6.80
N THR A 175 23.74 -70.02 6.06
CA THR A 175 24.30 -71.36 6.33
C THR A 175 24.82 -71.99 5.03
N LYS A 176 26.03 -72.55 5.06
CA LYS A 176 26.66 -73.22 3.90
C LYS A 176 26.16 -74.66 3.78
N VAL A 177 25.76 -75.08 2.57
CA VAL A 177 25.29 -76.45 2.26
C VAL A 177 25.97 -76.97 0.98
N ALA A 178 25.82 -78.26 0.68
CA ALA A 178 26.40 -78.84 -0.54
C ALA A 178 25.80 -78.15 -1.79
N GLY A 179 26.65 -77.49 -2.58
CA GLY A 179 26.26 -76.78 -3.81
C GLY A 179 25.81 -75.33 -3.64
N GLY A 180 26.04 -74.69 -2.48
CA GLY A 180 25.84 -73.24 -2.32
C GLY A 180 25.48 -72.79 -0.90
N TRP A 181 24.90 -71.59 -0.77
CA TRP A 181 24.49 -71.01 0.51
C TRP A 181 22.96 -70.90 0.64
N GLN A 182 22.46 -71.14 1.86
CA GLN A 182 21.07 -70.91 2.26
C GLN A 182 20.97 -69.72 3.22
N VAL A 183 20.06 -68.78 2.96
CA VAL A 183 19.81 -67.61 3.81
C VAL A 183 18.36 -67.60 4.33
N ARG A 184 18.18 -67.54 5.66
CA ARG A 184 16.90 -67.53 6.38
C ARG A 184 16.73 -66.21 7.15
N GLY A 185 15.61 -65.51 6.97
CA GLY A 185 15.31 -64.26 7.68
C GLY A 185 14.03 -63.60 7.19
N THR A 186 13.26 -63.00 8.10
CA THR A 186 11.95 -62.38 7.80
C THR A 186 12.06 -60.88 7.52
N ARG A 187 11.45 -60.47 6.40
CA ARG A 187 11.09 -59.11 5.96
C ARG A 187 12.20 -58.05 5.91
N PHE A 188 12.67 -57.78 4.70
CA PHE A 188 13.19 -56.46 4.33
C PHE A 188 12.02 -55.47 4.33
N GLU A 189 12.18 -54.31 4.97
CA GLU A 189 11.08 -53.33 5.15
C GLU A 189 10.74 -52.57 3.86
N ASP A 190 11.70 -52.39 2.93
CA ASP A 190 11.43 -51.79 1.63
C ASP A 190 11.80 -52.70 0.45
N ARG A 191 11.01 -52.56 -0.62
CA ARG A 191 11.06 -53.42 -1.81
C ARG A 191 12.27 -53.12 -2.70
N GLU A 192 12.87 -51.93 -2.60
CA GLU A 192 13.96 -51.46 -3.44
C GLU A 192 15.31 -51.93 -2.91
N THR A 193 15.56 -51.79 -1.60
CA THR A 193 16.72 -52.40 -0.93
C THR A 193 16.70 -53.92 -1.06
N PHE A 194 15.51 -54.53 -0.97
CA PHE A 194 15.34 -55.95 -1.24
C PHE A 194 15.63 -56.34 -2.69
N GLN A 195 15.26 -55.50 -3.67
CA GLN A 195 15.52 -55.76 -5.09
C GLN A 195 17.00 -55.56 -5.45
N GLN A 196 17.64 -54.52 -4.93
CA GLN A 196 19.08 -54.30 -5.07
C GLN A 196 19.90 -55.44 -4.41
N PHE A 197 19.48 -55.89 -3.22
CA PHE A 197 20.08 -57.06 -2.56
C PHE A 197 19.92 -58.34 -3.39
N LYS A 198 18.72 -58.59 -3.93
CA LYS A 198 18.41 -59.74 -4.78
C LYS A 198 19.19 -59.74 -6.10
N GLU A 199 19.38 -58.57 -6.70
CA GLU A 199 20.09 -58.39 -7.98
C GLU A 199 21.61 -58.47 -7.83
N SER A 200 22.16 -58.03 -6.69
CA SER A 200 23.62 -58.00 -6.46
C SER A 200 24.31 -59.37 -6.35
N LEU A 201 23.58 -60.44 -5.99
CA LEU A 201 24.17 -61.75 -5.65
C LEU A 201 23.48 -62.95 -6.31
N GLY A 202 22.54 -62.72 -7.23
CA GLY A 202 21.94 -63.79 -8.05
C GLY A 202 21.08 -64.82 -7.30
N PHE A 203 20.53 -64.47 -6.14
CA PHE A 203 19.70 -65.37 -5.32
C PHE A 203 18.46 -65.85 -6.07
N ARG A 204 18.18 -67.16 -6.00
CA ARG A 204 16.95 -67.77 -6.55
C ARG A 204 16.06 -68.27 -5.42
N TRP A 205 14.75 -68.10 -5.60
CA TRP A 205 13.76 -68.61 -4.65
C TRP A 205 13.60 -70.13 -4.84
N ASN A 206 13.76 -70.92 -3.79
CA ASN A 206 13.45 -72.34 -3.84
C ASN A 206 11.94 -72.54 -3.60
N LYS A 207 11.24 -73.11 -4.59
CA LYS A 207 9.79 -73.34 -4.58
C LYS A 207 9.38 -74.64 -3.86
N ASP A 208 10.32 -75.51 -3.55
CA ASP A 208 10.04 -76.91 -3.20
C ASP A 208 10.18 -77.20 -1.69
N ASN A 209 9.41 -76.49 -0.84
CA ASN A 209 8.81 -77.07 0.36
C ASN A 209 7.93 -76.03 1.08
N LYS A 210 6.65 -76.33 1.32
CA LYS A 210 5.72 -75.40 1.99
C LYS A 210 6.02 -75.15 3.48
N LYS A 211 7.09 -75.74 4.05
CA LYS A 211 7.42 -75.63 5.48
C LYS A 211 8.75 -74.93 5.82
N ASP A 212 9.63 -74.67 4.86
CA ASP A 212 10.89 -73.96 5.10
C ASP A 212 11.17 -72.94 3.98
N ARG A 213 10.90 -71.65 4.24
CA ARG A 213 11.18 -70.55 3.28
C ARG A 213 12.63 -70.08 3.45
N PHE A 214 13.49 -70.33 2.47
CA PHE A 214 14.87 -69.83 2.44
C PHE A 214 15.26 -69.34 1.03
N TRP A 215 16.25 -68.45 0.97
CA TRP A 215 16.86 -67.98 -0.28
C TRP A 215 18.10 -68.82 -0.59
N TRP A 216 18.30 -69.19 -1.86
CA TRP A 216 19.44 -70.01 -2.29
C TRP A 216 20.36 -69.24 -3.24
N CYS A 217 21.68 -69.32 -3.00
CA CYS A 217 22.70 -68.74 -3.86
C CYS A 217 23.72 -69.82 -4.29
N PRO A 218 23.96 -69.99 -5.61
CA PRO A 218 24.88 -71.01 -6.15
C PRO A 218 26.38 -70.71 -6.01
N VAL A 219 26.77 -69.64 -5.32
CA VAL A 219 28.19 -69.27 -5.20
C VAL A 219 28.90 -70.10 -4.14
N ASP A 220 30.16 -70.48 -4.38
CA ASP A 220 30.95 -71.30 -3.45
C ASP A 220 31.38 -70.53 -2.18
N GLU A 221 31.55 -69.22 -2.29
CA GLU A 221 31.89 -68.29 -1.21
C GLU A 221 31.05 -67.00 -1.31
N LEU A 222 30.48 -66.57 -0.18
CA LEU A 222 29.82 -65.27 -0.08
C LEU A 222 30.85 -64.17 0.18
N PRO A 223 30.72 -62.96 -0.40
CA PRO A 223 31.59 -61.84 -0.08
C PRO A 223 31.60 -61.53 1.43
N ALA A 224 32.76 -61.18 1.98
CA ALA A 224 32.94 -60.95 3.41
C ALA A 224 31.98 -59.89 4.00
N GLU A 225 31.66 -58.87 3.21
CA GLU A 225 30.71 -57.79 3.53
C GLU A 225 29.27 -58.31 3.71
N VAL A 226 28.89 -59.33 2.94
CA VAL A 226 27.56 -59.96 2.98
C VAL A 226 27.45 -60.88 4.21
N LEU A 227 28.52 -61.62 4.51
CA LEU A 227 28.62 -62.43 5.73
C LEU A 227 28.56 -61.59 7.01
N ALA A 228 29.09 -60.36 6.98
CA ALA A 228 29.03 -59.41 8.08
C ALA A 228 27.61 -58.85 8.28
N LEU A 229 26.91 -58.48 7.19
CA LEU A 229 25.52 -58.00 7.21
C LEU A 229 24.53 -59.05 7.71
N VAL A 230 24.75 -60.32 7.38
CA VAL A 230 23.83 -61.41 7.74
C VAL A 230 24.08 -61.95 9.16
N ASN A 231 25.21 -61.65 9.81
CA ASN A 231 25.53 -62.20 11.13
C ASN A 231 25.78 -61.14 12.21
N ALA A 232 25.43 -59.87 11.98
CA ALA A 232 25.70 -58.79 12.93
C ALA A 232 24.81 -58.88 14.19
N PRO A 233 25.37 -58.86 15.42
CA PRO A 233 24.61 -58.66 16.65
C PRO A 233 24.22 -57.18 16.87
N GLU A 234 23.14 -56.95 17.62
CA GLU A 234 22.49 -55.64 17.80
C GLU A 234 23.36 -54.56 18.49
N THR A 235 23.12 -53.28 18.10
CA THR A 235 23.49 -51.96 18.73
C THR A 235 24.94 -51.41 18.64
N PRO A 236 25.19 -50.08 18.83
CA PRO A 236 24.43 -48.86 18.45
C PRO A 236 25.27 -47.75 17.72
N ALA A 237 24.57 -46.84 17.03
CA ALA A 237 24.85 -45.43 16.68
C ALA A 237 26.25 -44.96 16.16
N SER A 238 26.28 -44.62 14.86
CA SER A 238 27.02 -43.53 14.13
C SER A 238 28.56 -43.46 14.18
N PRO A 239 29.26 -43.07 13.09
CA PRO A 239 29.15 -41.72 12.51
C PRO A 239 28.95 -41.66 10.99
N ALA A 240 28.45 -40.51 10.55
CA ALA A 240 28.08 -40.16 9.19
C ALA A 240 29.25 -40.17 8.18
N SER A 241 28.95 -40.63 6.97
CA SER A 241 29.70 -40.32 5.74
C SER A 241 29.01 -39.16 4.99
N PRO A 242 29.73 -38.40 4.15
CA PRO A 242 29.46 -36.98 3.87
C PRO A 242 28.19 -36.76 3.05
N PRO A 243 27.48 -35.63 3.23
CA PRO A 243 26.33 -35.31 2.39
C PRO A 243 26.78 -35.00 0.97
N ALA A 244 26.15 -35.65 -0.01
CA ALA A 244 26.08 -35.18 -1.39
C ALA A 244 25.52 -33.74 -1.39
N GLN A 245 25.99 -32.85 -2.26
CA GLN A 245 25.56 -31.45 -2.38
C GLN A 245 24.21 -31.32 -3.11
N PRO A 246 23.14 -30.76 -2.50
CA PRO A 246 21.99 -30.24 -3.24
C PRO A 246 21.51 -28.85 -2.73
N ALA A 247 22.09 -28.31 -1.65
CA ALA A 247 21.60 -27.12 -0.96
C ALA A 247 22.09 -25.78 -1.55
N GLU A 248 23.29 -25.75 -2.16
CA GLU A 248 23.87 -24.54 -2.78
C GLU A 248 23.03 -24.05 -3.98
N ASN A 249 22.60 -24.96 -4.86
CA ASN A 249 21.88 -24.62 -6.09
C ASN A 249 20.48 -23.99 -5.84
N ALA A 250 19.80 -24.37 -4.76
CA ALA A 250 18.48 -23.84 -4.42
C ALA A 250 18.58 -22.41 -3.86
N GLN A 251 19.57 -22.16 -2.99
CA GLN A 251 19.84 -20.83 -2.45
C GLN A 251 20.30 -19.86 -3.54
N ASP A 252 21.11 -20.33 -4.49
CA ASP A 252 21.53 -19.50 -5.62
C ASP A 252 20.37 -19.15 -6.55
N TYR A 253 19.44 -20.08 -6.80
CA TYR A 253 18.22 -19.78 -7.55
C TYR A 253 17.34 -18.74 -6.85
N ALA A 254 17.13 -18.88 -5.54
CA ALA A 254 16.38 -17.91 -4.73
C ALA A 254 17.01 -16.52 -4.79
N ARG A 255 18.33 -16.42 -4.66
CA ARG A 255 19.09 -15.16 -4.79
C ARG A 255 18.93 -14.53 -6.17
N ILE A 256 19.03 -15.31 -7.25
CA ILE A 256 18.83 -14.82 -8.61
C ILE A 256 17.43 -14.21 -8.75
N ARG A 257 16.39 -14.91 -8.27
CA ARG A 257 15.01 -14.42 -8.33
C ARG A 257 14.77 -13.17 -7.49
N ALA A 258 15.28 -13.14 -6.25
CA ALA A 258 15.20 -11.97 -5.39
C ALA A 258 15.85 -10.74 -6.06
N ASN A 259 17.05 -10.91 -6.65
CA ASN A 259 17.76 -9.82 -7.33
C ASN A 259 17.06 -9.34 -8.61
N GLU A 260 16.34 -10.20 -9.34
CA GLU A 260 15.49 -9.78 -10.46
C GLU A 260 14.32 -8.91 -10.01
N LEU A 261 13.65 -9.28 -8.91
CA LEU A 261 12.53 -8.53 -8.36
C LEU A 261 12.97 -7.17 -7.79
N ARG A 262 14.09 -7.14 -7.05
CA ARG A 262 14.67 -5.89 -6.53
C ARG A 262 15.05 -4.91 -7.64
N ARG A 263 15.70 -5.38 -8.70
CA ARG A 263 16.00 -4.52 -9.88
C ARG A 263 14.74 -3.91 -10.50
N LYS A 264 13.64 -4.66 -10.55
CA LYS A 264 12.35 -4.13 -11.04
C LYS A 264 11.76 -3.12 -10.07
N ALA A 265 11.81 -3.38 -8.76
CA ALA A 265 11.39 -2.44 -7.74
C ALA A 265 12.20 -1.12 -7.81
N GLU A 266 13.52 -1.20 -7.93
CA GLU A 266 14.42 -0.04 -8.08
C GLU A 266 14.07 0.78 -9.33
N SER A 267 13.74 0.12 -10.45
CA SER A 267 13.36 0.79 -11.70
C SER A 267 12.06 1.62 -11.60
N LEU A 268 11.24 1.38 -10.56
CA LEU A 268 10.01 2.16 -10.32
C LEU A 268 10.29 3.50 -9.64
N THR A 269 11.39 3.66 -8.92
CA THR A 269 11.74 4.87 -8.15
C THR A 269 11.63 6.17 -8.97
N PRO A 270 12.32 6.32 -10.13
CA PRO A 270 12.21 7.54 -10.91
C PRO A 270 10.81 7.77 -11.49
N ARG A 271 10.04 6.70 -11.72
CA ARG A 271 8.64 6.80 -12.19
C ARG A 271 7.72 7.29 -11.08
N ILE A 272 7.90 6.80 -9.85
CA ILE A 272 7.16 7.24 -8.67
C ILE A 272 7.41 8.73 -8.44
N GLU A 273 8.67 9.14 -8.40
CA GLU A 273 9.05 10.55 -8.19
C GLU A 273 8.44 11.49 -9.24
N ALA A 274 8.50 11.10 -10.52
CA ALA A 274 7.92 11.89 -11.61
C ALA A 274 6.38 11.98 -11.56
N LYS A 275 5.71 10.96 -11.00
CA LYS A 275 4.26 10.91 -10.86
C LYS A 275 3.75 11.62 -9.61
N GLU A 276 4.50 11.55 -8.51
CA GLU A 276 4.19 12.22 -7.26
C GLU A 276 4.52 13.72 -7.29
N ASN A 277 5.55 14.11 -8.06
CA ASN A 277 5.98 15.50 -8.22
C ASN A 277 5.98 15.95 -9.70
N PRO A 278 4.81 15.95 -10.37
CA PRO A 278 4.76 16.27 -11.79
C PRO A 278 4.86 17.79 -12.02
N ALA A 279 5.49 18.20 -13.12
CA ALA A 279 5.61 19.61 -13.49
C ALA A 279 4.24 20.33 -13.62
N ILE A 280 3.17 19.61 -13.98
CA ILE A 280 1.81 20.17 -14.04
C ILE A 280 1.26 20.56 -12.66
N GLY A 281 1.73 19.90 -11.59
CA GLY A 281 1.37 20.23 -10.20
C GLY A 281 2.07 21.48 -9.69
N GLN A 282 3.17 21.90 -10.31
CA GLN A 282 3.89 23.15 -9.98
C GLN A 282 3.33 24.37 -10.72
N GLN A 283 2.43 24.16 -11.69
CA GLN A 283 1.78 25.25 -12.41
C GLN A 283 0.59 25.78 -11.63
N ARG A 284 0.13 26.99 -12.00
CA ARG A 284 -1.07 27.59 -11.43
C ARG A 284 -2.25 26.61 -11.39
N PRO A 285 -2.86 26.38 -10.21
CA PRO A 285 -3.91 25.39 -10.03
C PRO A 285 -5.19 25.80 -10.77
N THR A 286 -5.63 24.94 -11.67
CA THR A 286 -6.97 24.99 -12.29
C THR A 286 -7.65 23.65 -12.07
N HIS A 287 -8.98 23.60 -12.14
CA HIS A 287 -9.72 22.35 -11.92
C HIS A 287 -9.22 21.20 -12.81
N ARG A 288 -8.92 21.50 -14.08
CA ARG A 288 -8.34 20.53 -15.03
C ARG A 288 -6.94 20.08 -14.62
N ARG A 289 -6.03 21.02 -14.33
CA ARG A 289 -4.63 20.69 -13.96
C ARG A 289 -4.57 19.91 -12.66
N ALA A 290 -5.36 20.30 -11.67
CA ALA A 290 -5.45 19.61 -10.38
C ALA A 290 -6.02 18.20 -10.52
N GLY A 291 -7.02 18.00 -11.39
CA GLY A 291 -7.51 16.66 -11.73
C GLY A 291 -6.42 15.78 -12.36
N ILE A 292 -5.63 16.32 -13.29
CA ILE A 292 -4.51 15.59 -13.91
C ILE A 292 -3.43 15.27 -12.85
N ALA A 293 -3.02 16.25 -12.05
CA ALA A 293 -2.03 16.05 -11.00
C ALA A 293 -2.49 15.00 -9.97
N ALA A 294 -3.77 15.01 -9.59
CA ALA A 294 -4.34 14.00 -8.69
C ALA A 294 -4.30 12.59 -9.30
N GLY A 295 -4.65 12.45 -10.58
CA GLY A 295 -4.55 11.17 -11.28
C GLY A 295 -3.11 10.67 -11.40
N MET A 296 -2.15 11.55 -11.70
CA MET A 296 -0.73 11.22 -11.70
C MET A 296 -0.26 10.78 -10.32
N TRP A 297 -0.69 11.48 -9.27
CA TRP A 297 -0.34 11.15 -7.90
C TRP A 297 -0.88 9.78 -7.46
N GLN A 298 -2.14 9.46 -7.80
CA GLN A 298 -2.74 8.15 -7.57
C GLN A 298 -1.96 7.03 -8.30
N GLU A 299 -1.53 7.28 -9.54
CA GLU A 299 -0.66 6.36 -10.27
C GLU A 299 0.69 6.19 -9.56
N GLY A 300 1.28 7.28 -9.04
CA GLY A 300 2.49 7.25 -8.22
C GLY A 300 2.35 6.37 -6.97
N GLN A 301 1.25 6.52 -6.23
CA GLN A 301 0.96 5.66 -5.07
C GLN A 301 0.79 4.20 -5.47
N ARG A 302 0.10 3.92 -6.57
CA ARG A 302 -0.02 2.55 -7.10
C ARG A 302 1.35 1.95 -7.41
N LEU A 303 2.24 2.71 -8.05
CA LEU A 303 3.62 2.26 -8.32
C LEU A 303 4.42 2.03 -7.04
N ARG A 304 4.21 2.85 -5.99
CA ARG A 304 4.82 2.68 -4.67
C ARG A 304 4.38 1.38 -3.99
N ARG A 305 3.09 1.03 -4.08
CA ARG A 305 2.56 -0.27 -3.64
C ARG A 305 3.20 -1.44 -4.38
N THR A 306 3.27 -1.35 -5.70
CA THR A 306 3.94 -2.38 -6.53
C THR A 306 5.42 -2.52 -6.17
N GLN A 307 6.13 -1.41 -5.94
CA GLN A 307 7.53 -1.42 -5.50
C GLN A 307 7.70 -2.14 -4.15
N ALA A 308 6.85 -1.83 -3.17
CA ALA A 308 6.88 -2.48 -1.86
C ALA A 308 6.64 -3.99 -1.95
N ILE A 309 5.61 -4.41 -2.69
CA ILE A 309 5.30 -5.83 -2.89
C ILE A 309 6.46 -6.57 -3.57
N LEU A 310 7.09 -5.97 -4.59
CA LEU A 310 8.24 -6.60 -5.27
C LEU A 310 9.44 -6.80 -4.34
N ASN A 311 9.74 -5.83 -3.48
CA ASN A 311 10.81 -5.95 -2.48
C ASN A 311 10.49 -7.05 -1.46
N ASN A 312 9.26 -7.06 -0.92
CA ASN A 312 8.86 -8.06 0.07
C ASN A 312 8.74 -9.47 -0.53
N LEU A 313 8.39 -9.60 -1.82
CA LEU A 313 8.49 -10.87 -2.54
C LEU A 313 9.94 -11.33 -2.68
N ALA A 314 10.88 -10.40 -2.92
CA ALA A 314 12.31 -10.73 -2.98
C ALA A 314 12.83 -11.25 -1.63
N ASP A 315 12.41 -10.62 -0.53
CA ASP A 315 12.76 -11.07 0.82
C ASP A 315 12.15 -12.45 1.11
N ALA A 316 10.87 -12.66 0.75
CA ALA A 316 10.22 -13.96 0.88
C ALA A 316 10.89 -15.08 0.07
N TRP A 317 11.52 -14.76 -1.06
CA TRP A 317 12.36 -15.71 -1.81
C TRP A 317 13.63 -16.08 -1.03
N LEU A 318 14.30 -15.12 -0.40
CA LEU A 318 15.54 -15.34 0.36
C LEU A 318 15.29 -16.11 1.66
N ASP A 319 14.17 -15.84 2.30
CA ASP A 319 13.78 -16.45 3.58
C ASP A 319 13.05 -17.79 3.41
N ASP A 320 12.81 -18.23 2.16
CA ASP A 320 12.00 -19.40 1.78
C ASP A 320 10.58 -19.40 2.38
N THR A 321 10.03 -18.21 2.60
CA THR A 321 8.66 -18.00 3.09
C THR A 321 7.67 -17.70 1.96
N ILE A 322 8.15 -17.62 0.70
CA ILE A 322 7.30 -17.31 -0.45
C ILE A 322 6.24 -18.39 -0.70
N VAL A 323 4.99 -17.94 -0.75
CA VAL A 323 3.83 -18.79 -1.04
C VAL A 323 3.90 -19.31 -2.47
N GLN A 324 3.51 -20.57 -2.68
CA GLN A 324 3.66 -21.30 -3.94
C GLN A 324 3.20 -20.52 -5.18
N TRP A 325 2.02 -19.90 -5.13
CA TRP A 325 1.45 -19.18 -6.27
C TRP A 325 2.25 -17.91 -6.63
N HIS A 326 2.88 -17.26 -5.65
CA HIS A 326 3.69 -16.06 -5.88
C HIS A 326 5.06 -16.38 -6.49
N ARG A 327 5.49 -17.65 -6.48
CA ARG A 327 6.74 -18.08 -7.15
C ARG A 327 6.69 -17.88 -8.68
N GLN A 328 5.49 -17.69 -9.25
CA GLN A 328 5.27 -17.38 -10.66
C GLN A 328 5.27 -15.88 -10.98
N ILE A 329 5.25 -14.99 -9.97
CA ILE A 329 5.33 -13.54 -10.18
C ILE A 329 6.74 -13.20 -10.65
N ARG A 330 6.84 -12.62 -11.85
CA ARG A 330 8.12 -12.22 -12.44
C ARG A 330 8.18 -10.73 -12.67
N ASN A 331 7.08 -10.08 -13.02
CA ASN A 331 7.05 -8.75 -13.60
C ASN A 331 6.17 -7.78 -12.81
N ILE A 332 6.42 -6.48 -13.02
CA ILE A 332 5.60 -5.38 -12.48
C ILE A 332 4.12 -5.60 -12.85
N VAL A 333 3.84 -5.96 -14.11
CA VAL A 333 2.47 -6.19 -14.60
C VAL A 333 1.75 -7.34 -13.88
N ASP A 334 2.50 -8.31 -13.35
CA ASP A 334 1.91 -9.44 -12.62
C ASP A 334 1.33 -8.94 -11.29
N VAL A 335 2.12 -8.17 -10.53
CA VAL A 335 1.69 -7.52 -9.27
C VAL A 335 0.56 -6.54 -9.51
N ASP A 336 0.72 -5.67 -10.51
CA ASP A 336 -0.28 -4.70 -10.94
C ASP A 336 -1.64 -5.34 -11.25
N THR A 337 -1.64 -6.53 -11.85
CA THR A 337 -2.89 -7.28 -12.13
C THR A 337 -3.66 -7.58 -10.84
N PHE A 338 -2.96 -8.01 -9.78
CA PHE A 338 -3.61 -8.28 -8.48
C PHE A 338 -4.11 -7.00 -7.79
N LEU A 339 -3.43 -5.87 -8.01
CA LEU A 339 -3.85 -4.58 -7.45
C LEU A 339 -5.07 -4.01 -8.17
N ASP A 340 -5.09 -4.08 -9.50
CA ASP A 340 -6.13 -3.48 -10.36
C ASP A 340 -7.44 -4.26 -10.32
N TYR A 341 -7.37 -5.58 -10.18
CA TYR A 341 -8.54 -6.45 -10.26
C TYR A 341 -8.87 -7.03 -8.87
N PRO A 342 -9.88 -6.49 -8.16
CA PRO A 342 -10.27 -7.00 -6.84
C PRO A 342 -10.83 -8.43 -6.89
N GLU A 343 -11.36 -8.82 -8.04
CA GLU A 343 -11.89 -10.14 -8.36
C GLU A 343 -11.18 -10.71 -9.59
N LEU A 344 -11.42 -11.99 -9.90
CA LEU A 344 -10.82 -12.63 -11.05
C LEU A 344 -11.19 -11.87 -12.33
N PRO A 345 -10.22 -11.48 -13.18
CA PRO A 345 -10.51 -10.79 -14.42
C PRO A 345 -11.39 -11.64 -15.35
N GLN A 346 -12.18 -10.99 -16.22
CA GLN A 346 -13.03 -11.71 -17.17
C GLN A 346 -12.19 -12.59 -18.11
N ALA A 347 -12.70 -13.78 -18.44
CA ALA A 347 -11.99 -14.82 -19.20
C ALA A 347 -11.41 -14.34 -20.56
N THR A 348 -12.04 -13.34 -21.17
CA THR A 348 -11.64 -12.74 -22.44
C THR A 348 -10.45 -11.79 -22.34
N SER A 349 -10.10 -11.33 -21.13
CA SER A 349 -9.05 -10.33 -20.89
C SER A 349 -7.65 -10.92 -20.87
N ASP A 350 -6.64 -10.11 -21.24
CA ASP A 350 -5.23 -10.51 -21.12
C ASP A 350 -4.79 -10.64 -19.66
N ALA A 351 -5.44 -9.93 -18.75
CA ALA A 351 -5.27 -10.09 -17.30
C ALA A 351 -5.67 -11.49 -16.85
N TYR A 352 -6.80 -12.02 -17.33
CA TYR A 352 -7.21 -13.40 -17.04
C TYR A 352 -6.22 -14.42 -17.57
N LYS A 353 -5.78 -14.29 -18.82
CA LYS A 353 -4.80 -15.21 -19.43
C LYS A 353 -3.51 -15.26 -18.61
N ARG A 354 -3.04 -14.10 -18.13
CA ARG A 354 -1.86 -13.97 -17.27
C ARG A 354 -2.03 -14.74 -15.96
N VAL A 355 -3.08 -14.46 -15.18
CA VAL A 355 -3.30 -15.13 -13.89
C VAL A 355 -3.62 -16.62 -14.07
N SER A 356 -4.34 -16.99 -15.13
CA SER A 356 -4.62 -18.37 -15.49
C SER A 356 -3.33 -19.15 -15.82
N SER A 357 -2.39 -18.56 -16.54
CA SER A 357 -1.06 -19.17 -16.79
C SER A 357 -0.23 -19.41 -15.52
N MET A 358 -0.53 -18.69 -14.43
CA MET A 358 0.09 -18.87 -13.12
C MET A 358 -0.62 -19.92 -12.26
N GLY A 359 -1.65 -20.59 -12.80
CA GLY A 359 -2.51 -21.53 -12.08
C GLY A 359 -3.62 -20.85 -11.27
N LEU A 360 -3.94 -19.57 -11.53
CA LEU A 360 -4.90 -18.76 -10.78
C LEU A 360 -6.17 -18.45 -11.59
N GLY A 361 -6.60 -19.40 -12.45
CA GLY A 361 -7.74 -19.24 -13.35
C GLY A 361 -9.12 -19.39 -12.70
N THR A 362 -9.19 -19.62 -11.39
CA THR A 362 -10.44 -19.73 -10.61
C THR A 362 -10.55 -18.59 -9.61
N GLN A 363 -11.79 -18.21 -9.24
CA GLN A 363 -12.04 -17.11 -8.31
C GLN A 363 -11.40 -17.38 -6.94
N TYR A 364 -11.48 -18.62 -6.45
CA TYR A 364 -10.92 -19.00 -5.16
C TYR A 364 -9.38 -18.90 -5.14
N ALA A 365 -8.71 -19.48 -6.14
CA ALA A 365 -7.25 -19.44 -6.22
C ALA A 365 -6.75 -18.00 -6.37
N TYR A 366 -7.41 -17.22 -7.23
CA TYR A 366 -7.10 -15.81 -7.42
C TYR A 366 -7.28 -15.00 -6.14
N ASN A 367 -8.42 -15.13 -5.46
CA ASN A 367 -8.67 -14.43 -4.19
C ASN A 367 -7.65 -14.82 -3.12
N THR A 368 -7.29 -16.09 -3.01
CA THR A 368 -6.31 -16.58 -2.03
C THR A 368 -4.91 -16.00 -2.32
N ALA A 369 -4.47 -16.08 -3.58
CA ALA A 369 -3.19 -15.53 -3.99
C ALA A 369 -3.16 -14.00 -3.85
N ARG A 370 -4.24 -13.31 -4.19
CA ARG A 370 -4.38 -11.86 -4.03
C ARG A 370 -4.31 -11.45 -2.57
N GLN A 371 -5.06 -12.11 -1.68
CA GLN A 371 -5.02 -11.80 -0.24
C GLN A 371 -3.64 -12.04 0.36
N ALA A 372 -2.96 -13.12 -0.04
CA ALA A 372 -1.58 -13.36 0.37
C ALA A 372 -0.62 -12.27 -0.15
N LEU A 373 -0.82 -11.79 -1.39
CA LEU A 373 0.01 -10.74 -1.98
C LEU A 373 -0.19 -9.39 -1.29
N LEU A 374 -1.45 -9.03 -0.98
CA LEU A 374 -1.78 -7.79 -0.28
C LEU A 374 -1.18 -7.70 1.12
N LYS A 375 -0.87 -8.85 1.76
CA LYS A 375 -0.13 -8.85 3.04
C LYS A 375 1.32 -8.40 2.89
N LEU A 376 1.88 -8.48 1.68
CA LEU A 376 3.21 -7.98 1.34
C LEU A 376 3.18 -6.50 0.93
N ASP A 377 2.01 -5.87 0.90
CA ASP A 377 1.89 -4.44 0.62
C ASP A 377 2.14 -3.64 1.90
N THR A 378 3.39 -3.27 2.11
CA THR A 378 3.81 -2.44 3.25
C THR A 378 4.01 -0.97 2.85
N ALA A 379 3.50 -0.55 1.69
CA ALA A 379 3.60 0.84 1.28
C ALA A 379 2.87 1.72 2.31
N PRO A 380 3.48 2.85 2.71
CA PRO A 380 2.84 3.73 3.69
C PRO A 380 1.55 4.28 3.10
N ILE A 381 0.42 3.93 3.72
CA ILE A 381 -0.87 4.57 3.42
C ILE A 381 -0.83 5.93 4.10
N ASN A 382 -0.42 6.97 3.38
CA ASN A 382 -0.38 8.33 3.92
C ASN A 382 -1.74 9.00 3.77
N THR A 383 -2.70 8.57 4.60
CA THR A 383 -4.07 9.09 4.62
C THR A 383 -4.11 10.59 4.91
N GLU A 384 -3.17 11.11 5.70
CA GLU A 384 -3.08 12.53 6.02
C GLU A 384 -2.65 13.36 4.80
N ALA A 385 -1.61 12.92 4.07
CA ALA A 385 -1.17 13.61 2.86
C ALA A 385 -2.19 13.50 1.71
N GLU A 386 -2.94 12.40 1.64
CA GLU A 386 -4.11 12.25 0.75
C GLU A 386 -5.19 13.27 1.10
N ALA A 387 -5.59 13.31 2.37
CA ALA A 387 -6.60 14.23 2.87
C ALA A 387 -6.18 15.70 2.65
N LEU A 388 -4.90 16.03 2.84
CA LEU A 388 -4.38 17.38 2.62
C LEU A 388 -4.49 17.78 1.15
N ARG A 389 -4.00 16.94 0.23
CA ARG A 389 -4.09 17.20 -1.22
C ARG A 389 -5.53 17.32 -1.69
N GLU A 390 -6.42 16.48 -1.15
CA GLU A 390 -7.84 16.56 -1.47
C GLU A 390 -8.47 17.86 -0.95
N ALA A 391 -8.17 18.26 0.28
CA ALA A 391 -8.65 19.50 0.87
C ALA A 391 -8.15 20.73 0.09
N GLU A 392 -6.88 20.75 -0.32
CA GLU A 392 -6.31 21.82 -1.16
C GLU A 392 -6.97 21.86 -2.55
N ARG A 393 -7.19 20.69 -3.16
CA ARG A 393 -7.91 20.58 -4.43
C ARG A 393 -9.33 21.11 -4.33
N ASP A 394 -10.03 20.86 -3.22
CA ASP A 394 -11.40 21.35 -3.01
C ASP A 394 -11.47 22.88 -3.03
N LEU A 395 -10.39 23.59 -2.70
CA LEU A 395 -10.36 25.06 -2.72
C LEU A 395 -10.26 25.65 -4.13
N ILE A 396 -9.88 24.87 -5.14
CA ILE A 396 -9.60 25.34 -6.49
C ILE A 396 -10.90 25.75 -7.19
N GLY A 397 -10.95 26.99 -7.66
CA GLY A 397 -12.11 27.55 -8.36
C GLY A 397 -13.30 27.92 -7.46
N ARG A 398 -13.22 27.67 -6.14
CA ARG A 398 -14.25 28.10 -5.19
C ARG A 398 -14.10 29.57 -4.88
N LYS A 399 -15.18 30.34 -5.01
CA LYS A 399 -15.25 31.71 -4.49
C LYS A 399 -15.28 31.65 -2.96
N ILE A 400 -14.29 32.28 -2.32
CA ILE A 400 -14.25 32.49 -0.87
C ILE A 400 -13.97 33.97 -0.72
N ASP A 401 -14.94 34.71 -0.21
CA ASP A 401 -14.89 36.17 -0.13
C ASP A 401 -13.75 36.60 0.82
N GLY A 402 -13.04 37.67 0.47
CA GLY A 402 -11.87 38.14 1.21
C GLY A 402 -10.64 37.22 1.25
N TYR A 403 -10.63 36.05 0.60
CA TYR A 403 -9.50 35.10 0.68
C TYR A 403 -8.57 35.16 -0.54
N PHE A 404 -7.36 35.72 -0.31
CA PHE A 404 -6.27 35.83 -1.27
C PHE A 404 -4.97 35.32 -0.66
N PRO A 405 -4.47 34.12 -1.05
CA PRO A 405 -3.27 33.54 -0.47
C PRO A 405 -2.05 34.43 -0.73
N THR A 406 -1.30 34.73 0.32
CA THR A 406 -0.12 35.58 0.24
C THR A 406 1.00 34.88 -0.54
N PRO A 407 1.54 35.49 -1.61
CA PRO A 407 2.64 34.91 -2.38
C PRO A 407 3.92 34.79 -1.56
N ALA A 408 4.69 33.72 -1.75
CA ALA A 408 5.89 33.43 -0.96
C ALA A 408 6.91 34.59 -0.91
N ALA A 409 7.10 35.33 -2.01
CA ALA A 409 7.98 36.51 -2.02
C ALA A 409 7.52 37.59 -1.03
N VAL A 410 6.21 37.85 -0.97
CA VAL A 410 5.61 38.82 -0.05
C VAL A 410 5.65 38.30 1.39
N VAL A 411 5.42 37.00 1.59
CA VAL A 411 5.56 36.36 2.92
C VAL A 411 6.99 36.52 3.45
N ASN A 412 8.02 36.31 2.63
CA ASN A 412 9.41 36.53 3.08
C ASN A 412 9.63 37.97 3.56
N THR A 413 9.17 38.97 2.79
CA THR A 413 9.26 40.37 3.22
C THR A 413 8.50 40.64 4.53
N LEU A 414 7.32 40.03 4.71
CA LEU A 414 6.58 40.11 5.98
C LEU A 414 7.39 39.56 7.15
N LEU A 415 8.02 38.39 6.98
CA LEU A 415 8.79 37.74 8.06
C LEU A 415 10.08 38.48 8.39
N ASP A 416 10.75 39.04 7.38
CA ASP A 416 11.93 39.90 7.57
C ASP A 416 11.59 41.10 8.46
N GLN A 417 10.46 41.76 8.20
CA GLN A 417 10.00 42.91 9.00
C GLN A 417 9.48 42.49 10.37
N ALA A 418 8.88 41.31 10.49
CA ALA A 418 8.31 40.81 11.73
C ALA A 418 9.40 40.56 12.79
N ALA A 419 10.66 40.33 12.40
CA ALA A 419 11.77 40.12 13.32
C ALA A 419 11.40 39.09 14.42
N ILE A 420 10.97 37.90 13.97
CA ILE A 420 10.55 36.81 14.83
C ILE A 420 11.80 36.24 15.54
N GLY A 421 11.84 36.44 16.86
CA GLY A 421 12.90 35.96 17.74
C GLY A 421 12.62 34.59 18.34
N HIS A 422 13.63 34.05 19.01
CA HIS A 422 13.50 32.80 19.75
C HIS A 422 12.45 32.95 20.86
N ASN A 423 11.60 31.94 21.05
CA ASN A 423 10.53 31.92 22.04
C ASN A 423 9.40 32.96 21.91
N HIS A 424 9.30 33.70 20.80
CA HIS A 424 8.13 34.56 20.60
C HIS A 424 6.83 33.75 20.49
N ARG A 425 5.73 34.29 21.01
CA ARG A 425 4.37 33.87 20.67
C ARG A 425 3.94 34.65 19.44
N VAL A 426 3.50 33.93 18.41
CA VAL A 426 3.14 34.50 17.11
C VAL A 426 1.67 34.23 16.80
N LEU A 427 0.95 35.24 16.32
CA LEU A 427 -0.44 35.13 15.88
C LEU A 427 -0.56 35.47 14.39
N GLU A 428 -1.23 34.59 13.65
CA GLU A 428 -1.81 34.88 12.34
C GLU A 428 -3.35 34.87 12.47
N PRO A 429 -4.00 36.05 12.58
CA PRO A 429 -5.42 36.19 12.89
C PRO A 429 -6.37 35.95 11.69
N SER A 430 -5.83 35.73 10.50
CA SER A 430 -6.58 35.51 9.25
C SER A 430 -5.80 34.56 8.34
N ALA A 431 -5.63 33.32 8.80
CA ALA A 431 -4.57 32.43 8.32
C ALA A 431 -4.81 31.83 6.92
N GLY A 432 -6.04 31.84 6.40
CA GLY A 432 -6.34 31.26 5.11
C GLY A 432 -5.95 29.76 5.03
N SER A 433 -5.28 29.34 3.96
CA SER A 433 -4.67 28.01 3.85
C SER A 433 -3.32 27.87 4.56
N GLY A 434 -2.83 28.92 5.21
CA GLY A 434 -1.61 28.92 6.02
C GLY A 434 -0.33 29.31 5.27
N HIS A 435 -0.38 30.14 4.23
CA HIS A 435 0.85 30.50 3.49
C HIS A 435 1.87 31.26 4.36
N ILE A 436 1.41 32.14 5.25
CA ILE A 436 2.29 32.83 6.19
C ILE A 436 2.69 31.85 7.31
N ALA A 437 1.72 31.15 7.91
CA ALA A 437 1.96 30.16 8.96
C ALA A 437 2.97 29.07 8.58
N ASP A 438 2.88 28.54 7.35
CA ASP A 438 3.80 27.53 6.83
C ASP A 438 5.23 28.07 6.84
N LEU A 439 5.44 29.27 6.31
CA LEU A 439 6.77 29.86 6.22
C LEU A 439 7.33 30.28 7.59
N ILE A 440 6.48 30.74 8.52
CA ILE A 440 6.88 30.99 9.93
C ILE A 440 7.43 29.71 10.55
N ARG A 441 6.71 28.60 10.38
CA ARG A 441 7.11 27.31 10.95
C ARG A 441 8.38 26.76 10.33
N ASP A 442 8.57 26.94 9.03
CA ASP A 442 9.77 26.50 8.31
C ASP A 442 11.01 27.32 8.71
N GLN A 443 10.90 28.65 8.81
CA GLN A 443 12.02 29.54 9.11
C GLN A 443 12.30 29.68 10.61
N HIS A 444 11.28 29.49 11.45
CA HIS A 444 11.36 29.65 12.90
C HIS A 444 10.76 28.41 13.62
N PRO A 445 11.33 27.21 13.45
CA PRO A 445 10.80 25.99 14.07
C PRO A 445 10.85 26.00 15.60
N TYR A 446 11.64 26.91 16.20
CA TYR A 446 11.80 27.08 17.65
C TYR A 446 10.93 28.20 18.24
N THR A 447 10.05 28.85 17.46
CA THR A 447 9.14 29.86 18.03
C THR A 447 8.16 29.20 19.01
N ALA A 448 7.91 29.85 20.16
CA ALA A 448 7.30 29.21 21.32
C ALA A 448 5.86 28.75 21.09
N CYS A 449 5.09 29.39 20.21
CA CYS A 449 3.73 29.01 19.82
C CYS A 449 3.29 29.87 18.63
N LEU A 450 3.05 29.25 17.46
CA LEU A 450 2.30 29.88 16.36
C LEU A 450 0.82 29.52 16.50
N HIS A 451 -0.04 30.53 16.58
CA HIS A 451 -1.49 30.37 16.62
C HIS A 451 -2.14 30.98 15.38
N CYS A 452 -3.13 30.27 14.85
CA CYS A 452 -3.87 30.67 13.67
C CYS A 452 -5.35 30.88 14.01
N VAL A 453 -5.97 31.86 13.36
CA VAL A 453 -7.43 32.05 13.35
C VAL A 453 -7.90 32.07 11.90
N GLU A 454 -8.98 31.34 11.63
CA GLU A 454 -9.54 31.23 10.28
C GLU A 454 -11.05 30.91 10.37
N PRO A 455 -11.95 31.78 9.88
CA PRO A 455 -13.40 31.57 9.99
C PRO A 455 -13.94 30.51 9.02
N VAL A 456 -13.29 30.28 7.88
CA VAL A 456 -13.81 29.39 6.82
C VAL A 456 -13.42 27.94 7.10
N GLN A 457 -14.42 27.10 7.37
CA GLN A 457 -14.22 25.69 7.75
C GLN A 457 -13.33 24.88 6.78
N ARG A 458 -13.37 25.15 5.47
CA ARG A 458 -12.52 24.45 4.49
C ARG A 458 -11.05 24.85 4.61
N LEU A 459 -10.77 26.12 4.88
CA LEU A 459 -9.41 26.62 5.08
C LEU A 459 -8.84 26.13 6.41
N ARG A 460 -9.66 26.14 7.47
CA ARG A 460 -9.35 25.48 8.75
C ARG A 460 -8.94 24.02 8.57
N LYS A 461 -9.69 23.26 7.75
CA LYS A 461 -9.38 21.85 7.50
C LYS A 461 -8.00 21.66 6.89
N VAL A 462 -7.58 22.54 5.97
CA VAL A 462 -6.22 22.54 5.42
C VAL A 462 -5.19 22.85 6.51
N LEU A 463 -5.42 23.88 7.33
CA LEU A 463 -4.54 24.24 8.45
C LEU A 463 -4.35 23.09 9.45
N GLU A 464 -5.44 22.41 9.83
CA GLU A 464 -5.41 21.25 10.72
C GLU A 464 -4.60 20.09 10.13
N LEU A 465 -4.81 19.78 8.85
CA LEU A 465 -4.07 18.72 8.14
C LEU A 465 -2.59 19.08 7.98
N LYS A 466 -2.26 20.36 7.88
CA LYS A 466 -0.89 20.87 7.94
C LYS A 466 -0.33 20.90 9.37
N GLY A 467 -1.11 20.56 10.40
CA GLY A 467 -0.67 20.55 11.80
C GLY A 467 -0.56 21.93 12.44
N HIS A 468 -1.21 22.96 11.90
CA HIS A 468 -1.25 24.29 12.52
C HIS A 468 -2.21 24.34 13.70
N LYS A 469 -1.87 25.14 14.72
CA LYS A 469 -2.70 25.30 15.92
C LYS A 469 -3.77 26.38 15.71
N LEU A 470 -5.00 25.95 15.45
CA LEU A 470 -6.16 26.84 15.39
C LEU A 470 -6.68 27.17 16.79
N VAL A 471 -6.77 28.46 17.12
CA VAL A 471 -7.18 28.90 18.47
C VAL A 471 -8.59 29.48 18.55
N ALA A 472 -9.13 29.95 17.42
CA ALA A 472 -10.50 30.46 17.34
C ALA A 472 -11.04 30.39 15.91
N TYR A 473 -12.36 30.47 15.76
CA TYR A 473 -13.05 30.66 14.47
C TYR A 473 -13.03 32.12 14.03
N ASN A 474 -13.33 33.01 14.96
CA ASN A 474 -13.38 34.45 14.71
C ASN A 474 -12.43 35.13 15.70
N ILE A 475 -11.62 36.06 15.19
CA ILE A 475 -10.67 36.81 16.01
C ILE A 475 -11.39 37.67 17.05
N TYR A 476 -12.59 38.19 16.73
CA TYR A 476 -13.38 39.06 17.61
C TYR A 476 -14.03 38.34 18.80
N SER A 477 -14.10 37.00 18.76
CA SER A 477 -14.57 36.19 19.88
C SER A 477 -13.44 35.47 20.62
N TYR A 478 -12.20 35.63 20.16
CA TYR A 478 -11.04 35.02 20.79
C TYR A 478 -10.62 35.85 22.00
N GLN A 479 -10.35 35.18 23.11
CA GLN A 479 -9.94 35.81 24.36
C GLN A 479 -8.61 35.22 24.81
N VAL A 480 -7.73 36.10 25.28
CA VAL A 480 -6.38 35.75 25.71
C VAL A 480 -6.11 36.50 27.02
N ALA A 481 -5.52 35.82 27.99
CA ALA A 481 -5.08 36.47 29.22
C ALA A 481 -3.92 37.43 28.92
N ARG A 482 -3.73 38.44 29.76
CA ARG A 482 -2.73 39.51 29.51
C ARG A 482 -1.30 38.97 29.36
N ASP A 483 -0.94 37.96 30.15
CA ASP A 483 0.34 37.26 30.12
C ASP A 483 0.49 36.28 28.94
N GLU A 484 -0.60 36.01 28.22
CA GLU A 484 -0.64 35.12 27.06
C GLU A 484 -0.71 35.85 25.71
N MET A 485 -0.70 37.19 25.72
CA MET A 485 -0.64 38.04 24.53
C MET A 485 0.58 37.72 23.65
N TYR A 486 0.57 38.22 22.42
CA TYR A 486 1.54 37.85 21.39
C TYR A 486 2.68 38.86 21.29
N ASP A 487 3.88 38.34 21.05
CA ASP A 487 5.07 39.15 20.82
C ASP A 487 5.10 39.64 19.37
N ARG A 488 4.56 38.82 18.45
CA ARG A 488 4.47 39.11 17.01
C ARG A 488 3.09 38.80 16.46
N ILE A 489 2.58 39.69 15.63
CA ILE A 489 1.39 39.46 14.81
C ILE A 489 1.79 39.66 13.35
N VAL A 490 1.57 38.66 12.52
CA VAL A 490 1.86 38.73 11.07
C VAL A 490 0.60 38.36 10.32
N MET A 491 0.14 39.22 9.41
CA MET A 491 -1.18 39.00 8.81
C MET A 491 -1.38 39.59 7.41
N ASN A 492 -2.32 38.98 6.69
CA ASN A 492 -2.94 39.52 5.49
C ASN A 492 -4.47 39.48 5.70
N PRO A 493 -5.06 40.50 6.36
CA PRO A 493 -6.49 40.58 6.63
C PRO A 493 -7.33 40.72 5.34
N PRO A 494 -8.63 40.42 5.39
CA PRO A 494 -9.53 40.70 4.27
C PRO A 494 -9.65 42.21 4.02
N PHE A 495 -9.64 42.63 2.74
CA PHE A 495 -9.66 44.05 2.35
C PHE A 495 -11.06 44.63 2.13
N GLU A 496 -12.08 43.78 2.01
CA GLU A 496 -13.43 44.23 1.67
C GLU A 496 -14.03 45.07 2.80
N HIS A 497 -14.68 46.18 2.46
CA HIS A 497 -15.38 47.06 3.42
C HIS A 497 -14.48 47.60 4.55
N ASN A 498 -13.19 47.86 4.28
CA ASN A 498 -12.20 48.35 5.26
C ASN A 498 -12.00 47.39 6.46
N GLN A 499 -12.23 46.09 6.27
CA GLN A 499 -11.95 45.09 7.31
C GLN A 499 -10.45 45.00 7.65
N ASP A 500 -9.56 45.39 6.73
CA ASP A 500 -8.13 45.48 6.98
C ASP A 500 -7.80 46.50 8.07
N ILE A 501 -8.42 47.68 8.01
CA ILE A 501 -8.32 48.72 9.04
C ILE A 501 -8.79 48.19 10.40
N GLU A 502 -10.00 47.62 10.46
CA GLU A 502 -10.59 47.11 11.70
C GLU A 502 -9.72 45.99 12.31
N HIS A 503 -9.29 45.03 11.48
CA HIS A 503 -8.42 43.93 11.92
C HIS A 503 -7.11 44.44 12.50
N VAL A 504 -6.41 45.36 11.81
CA VAL A 504 -5.11 45.89 12.28
C VAL A 504 -5.25 46.54 13.65
N GLN A 505 -6.22 47.44 13.79
CA GLN A 505 -6.44 48.16 15.05
C GLN A 505 -6.88 47.20 16.17
N TYR A 506 -7.81 46.29 15.87
CA TYR A 506 -8.33 45.34 16.86
C TYR A 506 -7.23 44.43 17.40
N VAL A 507 -6.42 43.82 16.53
CA VAL A 507 -5.40 42.87 16.99
C VAL A 507 -4.20 43.56 17.65
N PHE A 508 -3.86 44.77 17.22
CA PHE A 508 -2.89 45.61 17.90
C PHE A 508 -3.31 45.89 19.35
N GLU A 509 -4.59 46.24 19.57
CA GLU A 509 -5.05 46.58 20.91
C GLU A 509 -5.27 45.34 21.79
N GLN A 510 -5.97 44.33 21.27
CA GLN A 510 -6.46 43.21 22.07
C GLN A 510 -5.46 42.07 22.25
N PHE A 511 -4.49 41.89 21.34
CA PHE A 511 -3.64 40.71 21.34
C PHE A 511 -2.14 41.00 21.35
N LEU A 512 -1.70 42.20 20.96
CA LEU A 512 -0.27 42.53 20.95
C LEU A 512 0.20 43.02 22.33
N LYS A 513 1.28 42.39 22.83
CA LYS A 513 1.96 42.81 24.06
C LYS A 513 2.53 44.23 23.93
N PRO A 514 2.67 44.98 25.03
CA PRO A 514 3.62 46.08 25.09
C PRO A 514 5.02 45.60 24.65
N GLY A 515 5.72 46.38 23.83
CA GLY A 515 6.98 45.99 23.20
C GLY A 515 6.83 45.00 22.01
N GLY A 516 5.62 44.58 21.69
CA GLY A 516 5.32 43.68 20.57
C GLY A 516 5.35 44.40 19.22
N ARG A 517 5.47 43.60 18.14
CA ARG A 517 5.44 44.10 16.75
C ARG A 517 4.31 43.46 15.95
N LEU A 518 3.60 44.29 15.18
CA LEU A 518 2.61 43.87 14.19
C LEU A 518 3.13 44.20 12.79
N VAL A 519 3.02 43.22 11.89
CA VAL A 519 3.26 43.42 10.44
C VAL A 519 2.02 42.95 9.68
N ALA A 520 1.46 43.83 8.87
CA ALA A 520 0.23 43.57 8.13
C ALA A 520 0.33 43.99 6.66
N ILE A 521 -0.31 43.22 5.78
CA ILE A 521 -0.62 43.65 4.42
C ILE A 521 -1.99 44.31 4.44
N VAL A 522 -2.10 45.51 3.89
CA VAL A 522 -3.38 46.20 3.72
C VAL A 522 -3.57 46.64 2.27
N SER A 523 -4.78 47.01 1.91
CA SER A 523 -5.06 47.58 0.59
C SER A 523 -4.48 49.00 0.46
N GLU A 524 -4.13 49.42 -0.77
CA GLU A 524 -3.71 50.81 -1.07
C GLU A 524 -4.79 51.84 -0.67
N HIS A 525 -6.05 51.41 -0.64
CA HIS A 525 -7.19 52.23 -0.21
C HIS A 525 -7.01 52.83 1.19
N THR A 526 -6.33 52.12 2.10
CA THR A 526 -6.01 52.63 3.44
C THR A 526 -5.15 53.90 3.43
N ARG A 527 -4.46 54.18 2.31
CA ARG A 527 -3.64 55.38 2.14
C ARG A 527 -4.31 56.47 1.32
N ILE A 528 -5.12 56.11 0.32
CA ILE A 528 -5.69 57.06 -0.64
C ILE A 528 -7.17 57.40 -0.38
N GLY A 529 -7.86 56.60 0.43
CA GLY A 529 -9.26 56.80 0.78
C GLY A 529 -9.49 58.12 1.51
N SER A 530 -10.71 58.66 1.37
CA SER A 530 -11.08 59.98 1.92
C SER A 530 -12.19 59.88 2.97
N GLU A 531 -12.82 58.72 3.09
CA GLU A 531 -13.82 58.46 4.10
C GLU A 531 -13.22 58.53 5.51
N LYS A 532 -14.10 58.75 6.47
CA LYS A 532 -13.73 58.97 7.87
C LYS A 532 -12.87 57.82 8.44
N ALA A 533 -13.24 56.57 8.16
CA ALA A 533 -12.52 55.40 8.67
C ALA A 533 -11.06 55.35 8.21
N VAL A 534 -10.78 55.68 6.94
CA VAL A 534 -9.41 55.74 6.42
C VAL A 534 -8.62 56.89 7.04
N ARG A 535 -9.23 58.08 7.17
CA ARG A 535 -8.56 59.22 7.83
C ARG A 535 -8.23 58.91 9.29
N GLU A 536 -9.14 58.27 10.02
CA GLU A 536 -8.92 57.80 11.39
C GLU A 536 -7.80 56.78 11.47
N PHE A 537 -7.73 55.87 10.50
CA PHE A 537 -6.65 54.89 10.43
C PHE A 537 -5.29 55.53 10.14
N GLN A 538 -5.21 56.50 9.23
CA GLN A 538 -3.98 57.23 8.94
C GLN A 538 -3.47 57.99 10.17
N GLN A 539 -4.37 58.69 10.87
CA GLN A 539 -4.03 59.34 12.14
C GLN A 539 -3.58 58.33 13.21
N TRP A 540 -4.20 57.15 13.24
CA TRP A 540 -3.79 56.05 14.11
C TRP A 540 -2.38 55.55 13.77
N LEU A 541 -2.03 55.39 12.48
CA LEU A 541 -0.69 55.04 12.04
C LEU A 541 0.34 56.09 12.48
N ASP A 542 0.04 57.38 12.30
CA ASP A 542 0.89 58.49 12.74
C ASP A 542 1.09 58.47 14.27
N THR A 543 0.03 58.21 15.03
CA THR A 543 0.07 58.12 16.50
C THR A 543 1.07 57.09 17.00
N TRP A 544 1.15 55.95 16.30
CA TRP A 544 2.03 54.85 16.68
C TRP A 544 3.39 54.88 15.98
N ASN A 545 3.68 55.90 15.16
CA ASN A 545 4.85 55.95 14.28
C ASN A 545 4.98 54.66 13.42
N ALA A 546 3.85 54.19 12.88
CA ALA A 546 3.85 53.06 11.98
C ALA A 546 4.59 53.39 10.68
N THR A 547 5.27 52.40 10.10
CA THR A 547 5.73 52.49 8.70
C THR A 547 4.62 52.01 7.78
N ASP A 548 4.50 52.64 6.61
CA ASP A 548 3.51 52.29 5.59
C ASP A 548 4.16 52.38 4.19
N GLU A 549 4.63 51.24 3.67
CA GLU A 549 5.36 51.15 2.41
C GLU A 549 4.56 50.40 1.33
N PRO A 550 4.50 50.90 0.08
CA PRO A 550 3.83 50.18 -1.00
C PRO A 550 4.57 48.88 -1.36
N LEU A 551 3.83 47.81 -1.58
CA LEU A 551 4.37 46.59 -2.20
C LEU A 551 4.46 46.76 -3.72
N PRO A 552 5.33 46.00 -4.42
CA PRO A 552 5.43 46.06 -5.87
C PRO A 552 4.08 45.84 -6.56
N ASP A 553 3.83 46.61 -7.64
CA ASP A 553 2.63 46.46 -8.44
C ASP A 553 2.49 45.02 -8.95
N GLY A 554 1.28 44.48 -8.84
CA GLY A 554 1.00 43.11 -9.24
C GLY A 554 1.58 42.04 -8.32
N ALA A 555 1.98 42.37 -7.08
CA ALA A 555 2.49 41.41 -6.10
C ALA A 555 1.63 40.14 -5.98
N PHE A 556 0.30 40.26 -6.10
CA PHE A 556 -0.65 39.16 -6.00
C PHE A 556 -1.11 38.58 -7.35
N LEU A 557 -0.63 39.05 -8.50
CA LEU A 557 -1.08 38.57 -9.82
C LEU A 557 -0.62 37.16 -10.17
N ASN A 558 0.48 36.69 -9.55
CA ASN A 558 1.04 35.37 -9.81
C ASN A 558 0.66 34.32 -8.75
N GLY A 559 -0.20 34.68 -7.78
CA GLY A 559 -0.68 33.77 -6.75
C GLY A 559 -1.74 32.78 -7.24
N ASP A 560 -2.11 31.83 -6.38
CA ASP A 560 -3.15 30.83 -6.67
C ASP A 560 -4.50 31.48 -7.00
N ARG A 561 -4.79 32.59 -6.32
CA ARG A 561 -5.95 33.46 -6.54
C ARG A 561 -5.47 34.86 -6.88
N PRO A 562 -5.30 35.18 -8.18
CA PRO A 562 -4.73 36.45 -8.56
C PRO A 562 -5.70 37.59 -8.34
N THR A 563 -5.15 38.73 -7.95
CA THR A 563 -5.89 39.99 -7.82
C THR A 563 -4.98 41.15 -8.23
N GLY A 564 -5.58 42.18 -8.85
CA GLY A 564 -4.90 43.42 -9.23
C GLY A 564 -4.87 44.48 -8.13
N VAL A 565 -5.36 44.14 -6.93
CA VAL A 565 -5.36 45.08 -5.80
C VAL A 565 -3.93 45.48 -5.45
N ARG A 566 -3.65 46.79 -5.53
CA ARG A 566 -2.43 47.37 -4.98
C ARG A 566 -2.45 47.26 -3.46
N THR A 567 -1.32 46.88 -2.88
CA THR A 567 -1.22 46.56 -1.45
C THR A 567 -0.02 47.26 -0.83
N ARG A 568 -0.07 47.44 0.48
CA ARG A 568 0.95 48.11 1.28
C ARG A 568 1.30 47.26 2.49
N MET A 569 2.52 47.41 2.97
CA MET A 569 2.99 46.77 4.20
C MET A 569 3.04 47.80 5.32
N ILE A 570 2.34 47.48 6.40
CA ILE A 570 2.36 48.25 7.63
C ILE A 570 3.19 47.52 8.67
N VAL A 571 4.11 48.24 9.32
CA VAL A 571 4.84 47.77 10.51
C VAL A 571 4.53 48.71 11.66
N VAL A 572 4.04 48.17 12.77
CA VAL A 572 3.74 48.93 13.98
C VAL A 572 4.40 48.26 15.19
N ASP A 573 5.20 49.03 15.92
CA ASP A 573 5.74 48.63 17.22
C ASP A 573 4.87 49.19 18.33
N LYS A 574 4.31 48.30 19.16
CA LYS A 574 3.56 48.73 20.34
C LYS A 574 4.57 49.15 21.41
N PRO A 575 4.48 50.40 21.92
CA PRO A 575 5.42 50.85 22.94
C PRO A 575 5.29 50.04 24.23
N GLU A 576 6.31 50.13 25.07
CA GLU A 576 6.26 49.61 26.44
C GLU A 576 5.11 50.27 27.21
N GLU A 577 4.62 49.58 28.25
CA GLU A 577 3.36 49.93 28.92
C GLU A 577 3.31 51.38 29.44
N GLY A 578 4.45 51.92 29.90
CA GLY A 578 4.54 53.31 30.36
C GLY A 578 4.39 54.35 29.24
N ASP A 579 4.93 54.06 28.06
CA ASP A 579 4.91 54.97 26.90
C ASP A 579 3.59 54.89 26.14
N TYR A 580 2.92 53.74 26.19
CA TYR A 580 1.61 53.51 25.57
C TYR A 580 0.57 54.54 26.04
N TRP A 581 0.39 54.68 27.36
CA TRP A 581 -0.62 55.61 27.92
C TRP A 581 -0.32 57.08 27.60
N THR A 582 0.96 57.43 27.53
CA THR A 582 1.39 58.79 27.18
C THR A 582 0.99 59.13 25.75
N ARG A 583 1.25 58.22 24.80
CA ARG A 583 0.88 58.42 23.39
C ARG A 583 -0.63 58.44 23.17
N LEU A 584 -1.37 57.56 23.86
CA LEU A 584 -2.83 57.51 23.78
C LEU A 584 -3.49 58.84 24.18
N GLN A 585 -2.95 59.50 25.20
CA GLN A 585 -3.45 60.80 25.67
C GLN A 585 -3.11 61.96 24.73
N THR A 586 -2.00 61.88 24.00
CA THR A 586 -1.66 62.86 22.96
C THR A 586 -2.43 62.66 21.65
N ALA A 587 -2.94 61.45 21.41
CA ALA A 587 -3.64 61.05 20.19
C ALA A 587 -5.05 61.66 20.03
N THR A 588 -5.66 62.18 21.10
CA THR A 588 -6.99 62.82 21.08
C THR A 588 -7.09 64.15 20.33
N THR A 589 -6.14 64.45 19.45
CA THR A 589 -6.20 65.62 18.57
C THR A 589 -7.32 65.41 17.54
N PRO A 590 -8.23 66.38 17.32
CA PRO A 590 -9.29 66.24 16.33
C PRO A 590 -8.74 65.94 14.93
N LEU A 591 -9.42 65.07 14.17
CA LEU A 591 -9.10 64.81 12.77
C LEU A 591 -8.96 66.14 12.00
N PRO A 592 -7.94 66.30 11.15
CA PRO A 592 -7.88 67.42 10.22
C PRO A 592 -9.16 67.44 9.37
N LEU A 593 -9.79 68.62 9.27
CA LEU A 593 -10.96 68.83 8.43
C LEU A 593 -10.61 68.53 6.97
N THR A 594 -11.51 67.89 6.21
CA THR A 594 -11.34 67.79 4.75
C THR A 594 -11.21 69.19 4.12
N PRO A 595 -10.70 69.33 2.89
CA PRO A 595 -10.74 70.61 2.19
C PRO A 595 -12.14 71.22 2.12
N GLU A 596 -13.19 70.40 1.95
CA GLU A 596 -14.57 70.86 1.93
C GLU A 596 -15.10 71.26 3.33
N GLU A 597 -14.79 70.48 4.37
CA GLU A 597 -15.11 70.81 5.76
C GLU A 597 -14.37 72.08 6.21
N SER A 598 -13.10 72.21 5.84
CA SER A 598 -12.27 73.39 6.06
C SER A 598 -12.85 74.61 5.37
N TYR A 599 -13.32 74.46 4.13
CA TYR A 599 -13.98 75.54 3.39
C TYR A 599 -15.30 75.94 4.03
N ARG A 600 -16.15 74.98 4.41
CA ARG A 600 -17.42 75.26 5.13
C ARG A 600 -17.17 75.94 6.47
N GLN A 601 -16.17 75.49 7.22
CA GLN A 601 -15.81 76.08 8.50
C GLN A 601 -15.24 77.50 8.33
N ALA A 602 -14.36 77.72 7.35
CA ALA A 602 -13.85 79.05 7.02
C ALA A 602 -14.97 80.01 6.56
N LEU A 603 -15.96 79.50 5.82
CA LEU A 603 -17.14 80.25 5.42
C LEU A 603 -18.02 80.64 6.61
N ILE A 604 -18.25 79.71 7.55
CA ILE A 604 -18.99 79.97 8.80
C ILE A 604 -18.25 81.02 9.66
N ASN A 605 -16.92 80.92 9.73
CA ASN A 605 -16.09 81.79 10.56
C ASN A 605 -15.80 83.15 9.90
N GLY A 606 -16.12 83.34 8.62
CA GLY A 606 -15.84 84.56 7.87
C GLY A 606 -14.34 84.82 7.59
N ASP A 607 -13.50 83.78 7.64
CA ASP A 607 -12.06 83.89 7.45
C ASP A 607 -11.69 83.75 5.96
N LEU A 608 -11.47 84.88 5.29
CA LEU A 608 -11.25 84.95 3.85
C LEU A 608 -9.96 84.27 3.37
N ASP A 609 -8.92 84.25 4.21
CA ASP A 609 -7.62 83.67 3.84
C ASP A 609 -7.62 82.15 4.05
N ALA A 610 -8.25 81.67 5.14
CA ALA A 610 -8.54 80.24 5.30
C ALA A 610 -9.43 79.71 4.17
N LEU A 611 -10.39 80.50 3.71
CA LEU A 611 -11.34 80.13 2.64
C LEU A 611 -10.65 80.00 1.28
N LYS A 612 -9.72 80.91 0.93
CA LYS A 612 -8.88 80.79 -0.28
C LYS A 612 -7.98 79.56 -0.22
N THR A 613 -7.38 79.30 0.95
CA THR A 613 -6.50 78.16 1.17
C THR A 613 -7.26 76.84 1.01
N ALA A 614 -8.43 76.71 1.64
CA ALA A 614 -9.28 75.54 1.52
C ALA A 614 -9.84 75.35 0.10
N ALA A 615 -10.16 76.44 -0.61
CA ALA A 615 -10.60 76.38 -2.01
C ALA A 615 -9.50 75.90 -2.96
N GLN A 616 -8.26 76.32 -2.73
CA GLN A 616 -7.10 75.84 -3.48
C GLN A 616 -6.89 74.34 -3.22
N ALA A 617 -6.92 73.92 -1.96
CA ALA A 617 -6.81 72.51 -1.59
C ALA A 617 -7.93 71.63 -2.20
N MET A 618 -9.17 72.13 -2.26
CA MET A 618 -10.27 71.44 -2.95
C MET A 618 -10.00 71.29 -4.46
N ARG A 619 -9.47 72.34 -5.10
CA ARG A 619 -9.14 72.33 -6.53
C ARG A 619 -8.00 71.36 -6.83
N ASP A 620 -6.98 71.33 -5.97
CA ASP A 620 -5.85 70.40 -6.08
C ASP A 620 -6.31 68.94 -5.87
N SER A 621 -7.19 68.68 -4.88
CA SER A 621 -7.75 67.34 -4.67
C SER A 621 -8.58 66.83 -5.84
N PHE A 622 -9.32 67.74 -6.52
CA PHE A 622 -10.11 67.39 -7.71
C PHE A 622 -9.22 67.05 -8.91
N THR A 623 -8.06 67.71 -9.03
CA THR A 623 -7.11 67.50 -10.11
C THR A 623 -6.40 66.15 -9.96
N VAL A 624 -5.99 65.79 -8.74
CA VAL A 624 -5.39 64.48 -8.43
C VAL A 624 -6.38 63.32 -8.67
N GLN A 625 -7.66 63.51 -8.35
CA GLN A 625 -8.69 62.50 -8.66
C GLN A 625 -8.87 62.31 -10.17
N MET A 626 -8.85 63.39 -10.97
CA MET A 626 -8.94 63.27 -12.43
C MET A 626 -7.72 62.61 -13.07
N ASP A 627 -6.50 62.90 -12.58
CA ASP A 627 -5.27 62.27 -13.08
C ASP A 627 -5.22 60.77 -12.73
N SER A 628 -5.73 60.37 -11.55
CA SER A 628 -5.85 58.95 -11.19
C SER A 628 -6.84 58.20 -12.10
N ALA A 629 -8.00 58.81 -12.40
CA ALA A 629 -9.01 58.23 -13.28
C ALA A 629 -8.57 58.18 -14.76
N ALA A 630 -7.72 59.11 -15.18
CA ALA A 630 -7.09 59.09 -16.51
C ALA A 630 -6.04 57.97 -16.63
N SER A 631 -5.30 57.69 -15.56
CA SER A 631 -4.32 56.59 -15.54
C SER A 631 -4.97 55.20 -15.56
N ASP A 632 -6.14 55.04 -14.94
CA ASP A 632 -6.90 53.78 -14.96
C ASP A 632 -7.49 53.49 -16.36
N THR A 633 -7.80 54.52 -17.16
CA THR A 633 -8.35 54.37 -18.52
C THR A 633 -7.31 54.08 -19.59
N GLU A 634 -6.02 54.41 -19.39
CA GLU A 634 -4.94 54.02 -20.31
C GLU A 634 -4.44 52.58 -20.11
N SER A 635 -4.87 51.90 -19.03
CA SER A 635 -4.51 50.49 -18.75
C SER A 635 -5.51 49.45 -19.32
N GLU A 636 -6.64 49.90 -19.89
CA GLU A 636 -7.65 49.06 -20.55
C GLU A 636 -7.65 49.14 -22.10
N VAL A 637 -6.60 49.68 -22.73
CA VAL A 637 -6.45 49.72 -24.22
C VAL A 637 -5.39 48.74 -24.72
#